data_AF-A0A521XDH9-F1
#
_entry.id   AF-A0A521XDH9-F1
#
_cell.length_a   1.000
_cell.length_b   1.000
_cell.length_c   1.000
_cell.angle_alpha   90.00
_cell.angle_beta   90.00
_cell.angle_gamma   90.00
#
_symmetry.space_group_name_H-M   'P 1'
#
loop_
_entity.id
_entity.type
_entity.pdbx_description
1 polymer ?
#
loop_
_entity_poly.entity_id
_entity_poly.type
_entity_poly.pdbx_seq_one_letter_code
_entity_poly.pdbx_strand_id
1 'polypeptide(L)'
;MRKIAVSTGIYWVEIADADVRILCGCPADAVKHLAKKGFIAAVERDGIEFETGPNAILLSDLAIQSGRVCNYAEFPALQMLYMQGLIVPGHPNNRGTLPMLIGSRRQVDAQMAYIFRGNYGLESEQELLDAGVSAALARELMRMKRAFAFGRIRPTEELLQPIYLEDAPKDIGGGVTVTRNGLNLFRIAYRGEHADVDLNRAPGQTYECSYRMESHLLRRDYFSVVHSGDGDGWDIDRPAMSTVVLFQGRVYLIDAGPNIQASLDALGIGVNEIEGVFQTHCHDDHFAGLTQLMCSDRRIRYFAVPMVRATVAKKLAAMLGETEIEFGDFFEVRDLQLDEWNEIDGLEVKPILSPHPVETTCFRFRVFWEGGYRSYAHLADIASFEVLQGMLSDDGAEDGISAERLAQTKRDYAEPADVKKIDIGGGLIHGAAADFHGDASRRLVLAHTHRLLTEQERAIGSGAPFGTVDVLIEGATDQLRRNAFDYLREYFPTVPMHWIRHLMNNQIVTFNPEALLIKEGQAASDVFLILSGSAEMLSARANGGYVLFGGSMVGEMSALLGTSAEEAYRAISFVQALRVPRDIYRDFAVRNSLYRGIVQSRQECDVLRSNSLFAEGVSGLTLNRLVQAAQVQTFDAASECEPPEAMLLLIHTGSALLEKPDGSAELLAAGSHVGLGPLSGTAHRGARIRFRERAKTYALPLELAGSLPVVRWKLIETYRRRYLDVY
;
A
#
# COMPACT_ATOMS: atom_id res chain seq x y z
N MET A 1 22.94 26.77 -10.22
CA MET A 1 21.82 25.81 -9.98
C MET A 1 22.35 24.56 -9.28
N ARG A 2 21.59 23.90 -8.39
CA ARG A 2 22.02 22.69 -7.66
C ARG A 2 21.00 21.56 -7.80
N LYS A 3 21.39 20.43 -8.41
CA LYS A 3 20.59 19.18 -8.49
C LYS A 3 21.21 18.11 -7.58
N ILE A 4 20.38 17.45 -6.77
CA ILE A 4 20.83 16.41 -5.82
C ILE A 4 19.87 15.21 -5.90
N ALA A 5 20.40 13.99 -5.98
CA ALA A 5 19.60 12.78 -5.80
C ALA A 5 19.33 12.56 -4.30
N VAL A 6 18.06 12.50 -3.92
CA VAL A 6 17.61 12.37 -2.54
C VAL A 6 17.44 10.89 -2.19
N SER A 7 16.67 10.18 -3.02
CA SER A 7 16.36 8.75 -2.96
C SER A 7 16.05 8.25 -4.37
N THR A 8 15.83 6.93 -4.55
CA THR A 8 15.41 6.37 -5.83
C THR A 8 14.13 7.06 -6.32
N GLY A 9 14.19 7.71 -7.49
CA GLY A 9 13.07 8.46 -8.08
C GLY A 9 12.77 9.82 -7.42
N ILE A 10 13.63 10.33 -6.54
CA ILE A 10 13.47 11.63 -5.87
C ILE A 10 14.71 12.49 -6.09
N TYR A 11 14.52 13.69 -6.63
CA TYR A 11 15.57 14.70 -6.77
C TYR A 11 15.17 16.03 -6.16
N TRP A 12 16.17 16.74 -5.66
CA TRP A 12 16.05 18.13 -5.21
C TRP A 12 16.72 19.04 -6.24
N VAL A 13 16.02 20.06 -6.73
CA VAL A 13 16.58 21.10 -7.59
C VAL A 13 16.40 22.47 -6.96
N GLU A 14 17.50 23.18 -6.74
CA GLU A 14 17.52 24.48 -6.07
C GLU A 14 18.20 25.55 -6.93
N ILE A 15 17.54 26.70 -6.98
CA ILE A 15 17.98 27.92 -7.67
C ILE A 15 17.78 29.07 -6.68
N ALA A 16 18.75 29.25 -5.79
CA ALA A 16 18.68 30.22 -4.69
C ALA A 16 18.40 31.66 -5.17
N ASP A 17 19.05 32.11 -6.25
CA ASP A 17 18.86 33.45 -6.84
C ASP A 17 17.41 33.72 -7.28
N ALA A 18 16.65 32.67 -7.62
CA ALA A 18 15.26 32.76 -8.05
C ALA A 18 14.26 32.39 -6.94
N ASP A 19 14.75 32.00 -5.76
CA ASP A 19 13.93 31.46 -4.66
C ASP A 19 13.09 30.24 -5.09
N VAL A 20 13.65 29.38 -5.94
CA VAL A 20 12.98 28.16 -6.45
C VAL A 20 13.64 26.91 -5.89
N ARG A 21 12.83 26.05 -5.26
CA ARG A 21 13.22 24.77 -4.66
C ARG A 21 12.19 23.71 -5.05
N ILE A 22 12.59 22.78 -5.90
CA ILE A 22 11.69 21.81 -6.52
C ILE A 22 11.97 20.42 -5.94
N LEU A 23 10.93 19.80 -5.39
CA LEU A 23 10.86 18.35 -5.15
C LEU A 23 10.48 17.68 -6.47
N CYS A 24 11.43 17.00 -7.13
CA CYS A 24 11.17 16.27 -8.36
C CYS A 24 10.95 14.79 -8.07
N GLY A 25 9.74 14.29 -8.34
CA GLY A 25 9.26 12.97 -7.93
C GLY A 25 8.81 12.97 -6.48
N CYS A 26 7.59 12.50 -6.20
CA CYS A 26 7.02 12.44 -4.86
C CYS A 26 6.41 11.07 -4.55
N PRO A 27 7.19 9.96 -4.58
CA PRO A 27 6.71 8.69 -4.07
C PRO A 27 6.46 8.78 -2.55
N ALA A 28 5.91 7.72 -1.97
CA ALA A 28 5.64 7.67 -0.53
C ALA A 28 6.88 8.03 0.31
N ASP A 29 6.67 8.70 1.45
CA ASP A 29 7.71 9.20 2.36
C ASP A 29 8.68 10.26 1.76
N ALA A 30 8.33 10.95 0.67
CA ALA A 30 9.20 12.00 0.10
C ALA A 30 9.62 13.08 1.12
N VAL A 31 8.71 13.52 2.00
CA VAL A 31 9.02 14.49 3.07
C VAL A 31 10.04 13.93 4.07
N LYS A 32 9.92 12.66 4.45
CA LYS A 32 10.86 12.00 5.38
C LYS A 32 12.26 11.88 4.76
N HIS A 33 12.34 11.53 3.47
CA HIS A 33 13.60 11.50 2.73
C HIS A 33 14.26 12.88 2.62
N LEU A 34 13.48 13.94 2.38
CA LEU A 34 13.99 15.32 2.38
C LEU A 34 14.50 15.76 3.75
N ALA A 35 13.77 15.44 4.83
CA ALA A 35 14.18 15.73 6.20
C ALA A 35 15.49 15.00 6.58
N LYS A 36 15.63 13.72 6.22
CA LYS A 36 16.90 12.97 6.43
C LYS A 36 18.10 13.57 5.72
N LYS A 37 17.89 14.24 4.59
CA LYS A 37 18.96 14.93 3.84
C LYS A 37 19.15 16.39 4.28
N GLY A 38 18.34 16.89 5.23
CA GLY A 38 18.41 18.25 5.76
C GLY A 38 17.83 19.33 4.84
N PHE A 39 17.00 18.97 3.85
CA PHE A 39 16.29 19.95 3.02
C PHE A 39 15.03 20.49 3.71
N ILE A 40 14.44 19.68 4.58
CA ILE A 40 13.42 20.08 5.54
C ILE A 40 14.10 20.10 6.91
N ALA A 41 14.16 21.27 7.54
CA ALA A 41 14.78 21.48 8.83
C ALA A 41 14.08 22.62 9.57
N ALA A 42 13.99 22.51 10.90
CA ALA A 42 13.48 23.57 11.75
C ALA A 42 14.40 24.80 11.72
N VAL A 43 13.78 25.98 11.58
CA VAL A 43 14.43 27.29 11.58
C VAL A 43 13.55 28.28 12.34
N GLU A 44 14.15 29.36 12.84
CA GLU A 44 13.44 30.43 13.54
C GLU A 44 13.68 31.77 12.84
N ARG A 45 12.63 32.55 12.64
CA ARG A 45 12.73 33.95 12.21
C ARG A 45 11.70 34.79 12.96
N ASP A 46 12.15 35.92 13.52
CA ASP A 46 11.30 36.85 14.27
C ASP A 46 10.53 36.20 15.43
N GLY A 47 11.14 35.19 16.09
CA GLY A 47 10.53 34.45 17.21
C GLY A 47 9.50 33.39 16.79
N ILE A 48 9.36 33.12 15.49
CA ILE A 48 8.45 32.10 14.94
C ILE A 48 9.30 30.94 14.42
N GLU A 49 9.08 29.75 14.98
CA GLU A 49 9.65 28.49 14.49
C GLU A 49 8.82 27.95 13.31
N PHE A 50 9.49 27.53 12.25
CA PHE A 50 8.91 26.90 11.06
C PHE A 50 9.95 26.03 10.36
N GLU A 51 9.57 25.36 9.27
CA GLU A 51 10.48 24.49 8.51
C GLU A 51 10.97 25.11 7.20
N THR A 52 12.17 24.73 6.77
CA THR A 52 12.58 24.85 5.36
C THR A 52 11.91 23.78 4.50
N GLY A 53 12.00 23.89 3.18
CA GLY A 53 11.53 22.82 2.28
C GLY A 53 11.36 23.28 0.84
N PRO A 54 10.75 22.44 -0.01
CA PRO A 54 10.43 22.82 -1.38
C PRO A 54 9.36 23.93 -1.41
N ASN A 55 9.25 24.65 -2.52
CA ASN A 55 8.08 25.49 -2.83
C ASN A 55 7.40 25.09 -4.14
N ALA A 56 7.86 24.00 -4.75
CA ALA A 56 7.29 23.40 -5.93
C ALA A 56 7.45 21.88 -5.90
N ILE A 57 6.47 21.16 -6.46
CA ILE A 57 6.52 19.71 -6.68
C ILE A 57 6.46 19.47 -8.19
N LEU A 58 7.44 18.76 -8.74
CA LEU A 58 7.42 18.25 -10.10
C LEU A 58 7.02 16.77 -10.08
N LEU A 59 5.83 16.48 -10.62
CA LEU A 59 5.21 15.16 -10.64
C LEU A 59 5.82 14.26 -11.72
N SER A 60 5.79 12.95 -11.47
CA SER A 60 5.97 11.93 -12.51
C SER A 60 4.79 11.99 -13.49
N ASP A 61 5.07 11.85 -14.79
CA ASP A 61 4.07 11.66 -15.84
C ASP A 61 3.25 10.38 -15.64
N LEU A 62 3.89 9.36 -15.06
CA LEU A 62 3.29 8.07 -14.75
C LEU A 62 2.64 8.09 -13.37
N ALA A 63 1.42 7.57 -13.27
CA ALA A 63 0.76 7.35 -11.98
C ALA A 63 1.37 6.14 -11.24
N ILE A 64 1.65 5.06 -11.98
CA ILE A 64 2.18 3.79 -11.46
C ILE A 64 3.45 3.43 -12.25
N GLN A 65 4.49 2.99 -11.53
CA GLN A 65 5.71 2.45 -12.11
C GLN A 65 6.20 1.24 -11.31
N SER A 66 6.28 0.10 -12.00
CA SER A 66 6.67 -1.18 -11.42
C SER A 66 5.80 -1.52 -10.21
N GLY A 67 4.48 -1.46 -10.39
CA GLY A 67 3.48 -1.74 -9.36
C GLY A 67 3.41 -0.73 -8.20
N ARG A 68 4.19 0.36 -8.20
CA ARG A 68 4.19 1.38 -7.15
C ARG A 68 3.67 2.71 -7.66
N VAL A 69 2.86 3.39 -6.87
CA VAL A 69 2.41 4.76 -7.16
C VAL A 69 3.59 5.72 -7.09
N CYS A 70 3.65 6.66 -8.03
CA CYS A 70 4.77 7.59 -8.17
C CYS A 70 4.51 8.96 -7.52
N ASN A 71 3.25 9.34 -7.34
CA ASN A 71 2.84 10.66 -6.88
C ASN A 71 1.93 10.57 -5.63
N TYR A 72 2.47 10.96 -4.48
CA TYR A 72 1.82 11.14 -3.18
C TYR A 72 2.06 12.58 -2.71
N ALA A 73 1.26 13.52 -3.24
CA ALA A 73 1.51 14.95 -3.03
C ALA A 73 0.87 15.55 -1.76
N GLU A 74 0.05 14.81 -1.00
CA GLU A 74 -0.64 15.32 0.21
C GLU A 74 0.38 15.86 1.23
N PHE A 75 1.27 15.01 1.75
CA PHE A 75 2.21 15.41 2.80
C PHE A 75 3.23 16.46 2.35
N PRO A 76 3.83 16.38 1.14
CA PRO A 76 4.63 17.47 0.60
C PRO A 76 3.86 18.81 0.51
N ALA A 77 2.58 18.78 0.11
CA ALA A 77 1.75 19.99 0.08
C ALA A 77 1.48 20.51 1.49
N LEU A 78 1.06 19.66 2.42
CA LEU A 78 0.79 20.05 3.81
C LEU A 78 2.04 20.62 4.50
N GLN A 79 3.22 20.07 4.22
CA GLN A 79 4.49 20.58 4.72
C GLN A 79 4.73 22.03 4.24
N MET A 80 4.55 22.30 2.94
CA MET A 80 4.66 23.65 2.38
C MET A 80 3.63 24.63 2.97
N LEU A 81 2.36 24.19 3.07
CA LEU A 81 1.26 25.03 3.50
C LEU A 81 1.37 25.41 4.99
N TYR A 82 1.58 24.41 5.85
CA TYR A 82 1.45 24.56 7.30
C TYR A 82 2.80 24.60 8.01
N MET A 83 3.74 23.69 7.71
CA MET A 83 5.02 23.61 8.43
C MET A 83 6.01 24.69 8.01
N GLN A 84 6.01 25.10 6.73
CA GLN A 84 6.72 26.30 6.28
C GLN A 84 5.91 27.59 6.50
N GLY A 85 4.61 27.46 6.81
CA GLY A 85 3.68 28.57 7.06
C GLY A 85 3.40 29.45 5.83
N LEU A 86 3.30 28.87 4.63
CA LEU A 86 3.03 29.63 3.40
C LEU A 86 1.58 30.17 3.33
N ILE A 87 0.64 29.55 4.03
CA ILE A 87 -0.76 30.03 4.10
C ILE A 87 -1.19 30.48 5.50
N VAL A 88 -0.33 30.30 6.51
CA VAL A 88 -0.65 30.64 7.90
C VAL A 88 -0.75 32.17 8.04
N PRO A 89 -1.88 32.73 8.51
CA PRO A 89 -2.04 34.18 8.63
C PRO A 89 -1.00 34.81 9.55
N GLY A 90 -0.38 35.92 9.12
CA GLY A 90 0.65 36.63 9.89
C GLY A 90 2.01 35.94 9.94
N HIS A 91 2.16 34.75 9.35
CA HIS A 91 3.44 34.04 9.29
C HIS A 91 4.40 34.73 8.31
N PRO A 92 5.71 34.84 8.62
CA PRO A 92 6.62 35.65 7.82
C PRO A 92 6.93 35.05 6.42
N ASN A 93 6.62 33.78 6.18
CA ASN A 93 6.67 33.17 4.85
C ASN A 93 5.36 33.33 4.04
N ASN A 94 4.26 33.73 4.68
CA ASN A 94 3.02 33.99 3.97
C ASN A 94 3.10 35.33 3.24
N ARG A 95 3.63 35.28 2.01
CA ARG A 95 3.80 36.45 1.12
C ARG A 95 2.71 36.55 0.05
N GLY A 96 1.64 35.76 0.18
CA GLY A 96 0.59 35.64 -0.84
C GLY A 96 0.97 34.82 -2.08
N THR A 97 2.12 34.13 -2.06
CA THR A 97 2.56 33.21 -3.10
C THR A 97 2.15 31.78 -2.76
N LEU A 98 1.48 31.09 -3.69
CA LEU A 98 1.11 29.69 -3.51
C LEU A 98 2.25 28.75 -3.91
N PRO A 99 2.43 27.62 -3.22
CA PRO A 99 3.29 26.55 -3.70
C PRO A 99 2.81 26.00 -5.05
N MET A 100 3.73 25.53 -5.88
CA MET A 100 3.41 25.06 -7.24
C MET A 100 3.31 23.54 -7.34
N LEU A 101 2.35 23.06 -8.12
CA LEU A 101 2.24 21.66 -8.53
C LEU A 101 2.44 21.58 -10.06
N ILE A 102 3.53 20.95 -10.47
CA ILE A 102 4.04 20.99 -11.84
C ILE A 102 4.01 19.60 -12.45
N GLY A 103 3.45 19.44 -13.64
CA GLY A 103 3.42 18.16 -14.35
C GLY A 103 2.45 18.18 -15.54
N SER A 104 2.21 17.02 -16.17
CA SER A 104 1.15 16.91 -17.18
C SER A 104 -0.21 17.27 -16.57
N ARG A 105 -1.13 17.82 -17.37
CA ARG A 105 -2.48 18.18 -16.91
C ARG A 105 -3.14 17.07 -16.12
N ARG A 106 -3.06 15.85 -16.65
CA ARG A 106 -3.66 14.69 -16.01
C ARG A 106 -3.12 14.45 -14.59
N GLN A 107 -1.81 14.50 -14.41
CA GLN A 107 -1.18 14.22 -13.11
C GLN A 107 -1.41 15.36 -12.13
N VAL A 108 -1.38 16.62 -12.60
CA VAL A 108 -1.70 17.78 -11.78
C VAL A 108 -3.15 17.69 -11.30
N ASP A 109 -4.13 17.53 -12.21
CA ASP A 109 -5.55 17.47 -11.87
C ASP A 109 -5.85 16.30 -10.90
N ALA A 110 -5.24 15.12 -11.14
CA ALA A 110 -5.37 13.96 -10.27
C ALA A 110 -4.84 14.24 -8.85
N GLN A 111 -3.66 14.84 -8.73
CA GLN A 111 -3.06 15.14 -7.44
C GLN A 111 -3.78 16.31 -6.73
N MET A 112 -4.34 17.28 -7.46
CA MET A 112 -5.20 18.32 -6.86
C MET A 112 -6.46 17.70 -6.22
N ALA A 113 -7.12 16.78 -6.93
CA ALA A 113 -8.27 16.04 -6.41
C ALA A 113 -7.88 15.10 -5.25
N TYR A 114 -6.70 14.46 -5.33
CA TYR A 114 -6.15 13.62 -4.28
C TYR A 114 -5.95 14.38 -2.96
N ILE A 115 -5.29 15.54 -3.03
CA ILE A 115 -5.04 16.43 -1.89
C ILE A 115 -6.37 16.94 -1.32
N PHE A 116 -7.33 17.29 -2.19
CA PHE A 116 -8.66 17.71 -1.75
C PHE A 116 -9.35 16.63 -0.91
N ARG A 117 -9.34 15.38 -1.37
CA ARG A 117 -9.91 14.25 -0.64
C ARG A 117 -9.13 13.92 0.63
N GLY A 118 -7.81 14.14 0.63
CA GLY A 118 -6.98 14.06 1.84
C GLY A 118 -7.36 15.09 2.90
N ASN A 119 -7.63 16.34 2.50
CA ASN A 119 -7.99 17.42 3.43
C ASN A 119 -9.43 17.33 3.95
N TYR A 120 -10.37 16.84 3.13
CA TYR A 120 -11.79 17.03 3.39
C TYR A 120 -12.65 15.77 3.23
N GLY A 121 -12.12 14.63 2.77
CA GLY A 121 -12.88 13.39 2.63
C GLY A 121 -14.11 13.53 1.72
N LEU A 122 -15.30 13.18 2.23
CA LEU A 122 -16.58 13.43 1.53
C LEU A 122 -16.98 14.91 1.57
N GLU A 123 -17.19 15.54 0.43
CA GLU A 123 -17.23 17.01 0.34
C GLU A 123 -18.61 17.62 0.65
N SER A 124 -19.65 16.80 0.77
CA SER A 124 -21.02 17.27 0.93
C SER A 124 -21.90 16.31 1.73
N GLU A 125 -23.02 16.85 2.23
CA GLU A 125 -24.08 16.04 2.85
C GLU A 125 -24.61 14.97 1.89
N GLN A 126 -24.70 15.28 0.59
CA GLN A 126 -25.17 14.31 -0.42
C GLN A 126 -24.24 13.11 -0.51
N GLU A 127 -22.91 13.32 -0.54
CA GLU A 127 -21.96 12.21 -0.56
C GLU A 127 -22.04 11.35 0.71
N LEU A 128 -22.27 11.97 1.87
CA LEU A 128 -22.48 11.26 3.14
C LEU A 128 -23.76 10.42 3.11
N LEU A 129 -24.86 10.97 2.59
CA LEU A 129 -26.13 10.24 2.40
C LEU A 129 -25.95 9.07 1.43
N ASP A 130 -25.25 9.27 0.32
CA ASP A 130 -24.95 8.22 -0.67
C ASP A 130 -24.07 7.12 -0.07
N ALA A 131 -23.21 7.47 0.89
CA ALA A 131 -22.43 6.53 1.68
C ALA A 131 -23.24 5.84 2.81
N GLY A 132 -24.54 6.11 2.94
CA GLY A 132 -25.43 5.46 3.91
C GLY A 132 -25.48 6.13 5.28
N VAL A 133 -24.94 7.35 5.43
CA VAL A 133 -25.04 8.12 6.67
C VAL A 133 -26.45 8.69 6.82
N SER A 134 -26.99 8.73 8.04
CA SER A 134 -28.31 9.35 8.28
C SER A 134 -28.26 10.86 8.04
N ALA A 135 -29.39 11.45 7.62
CA ALA A 135 -29.44 12.91 7.35
C ALA A 135 -29.15 13.79 8.58
N ALA A 136 -29.35 13.28 9.80
CA ALA A 136 -28.99 14.00 11.02
C ALA A 136 -27.47 13.98 11.24
N LEU A 137 -26.86 12.80 11.13
CA LEU A 137 -25.42 12.66 11.29
C LEU A 137 -24.64 13.32 10.15
N ALA A 138 -25.15 13.27 8.91
CA ALA A 138 -24.51 13.94 7.77
C ALA A 138 -24.40 15.46 7.97
N ARG A 139 -25.47 16.10 8.48
CA ARG A 139 -25.48 17.52 8.84
C ARG A 139 -24.47 17.83 9.94
N GLU A 140 -24.45 17.00 10.98
CA GLU A 140 -23.51 17.15 12.10
C GLU A 140 -22.05 17.02 11.64
N LEU A 141 -21.74 16.00 10.83
CA LEU A 141 -20.40 15.79 10.27
C LEU A 141 -19.98 16.96 9.37
N MET A 142 -20.85 17.46 8.50
CA MET A 142 -20.49 18.61 7.65
C MET A 142 -20.27 19.89 8.45
N ARG A 143 -21.03 20.12 9.52
CA ARG A 143 -20.84 21.24 10.45
C ARG A 143 -19.48 21.14 11.17
N MET A 144 -19.13 19.95 11.65
CA MET A 144 -17.84 19.67 12.28
C MET A 144 -16.67 19.85 11.30
N LYS A 145 -16.77 19.29 10.10
CA LYS A 145 -15.73 19.41 9.06
C LYS A 145 -15.48 20.86 8.65
N ARG A 146 -16.53 21.69 8.57
CA ARG A 146 -16.36 23.13 8.33
C ARG A 146 -15.59 23.82 9.45
N ALA A 147 -15.78 23.43 10.71
CA ALA A 147 -14.99 24.00 11.81
C ALA A 147 -13.50 23.63 11.70
N PHE A 148 -13.17 22.37 11.39
CA PHE A 148 -11.78 21.99 11.08
C PHE A 148 -11.24 22.72 9.85
N ALA A 149 -12.09 23.05 8.88
CA ALA A 149 -11.72 23.80 7.68
C ALA A 149 -11.77 25.33 7.85
N PHE A 150 -11.88 25.85 9.08
CA PHE A 150 -11.96 27.28 9.37
C PHE A 150 -13.12 27.99 8.64
N GLY A 151 -14.30 27.38 8.71
CA GLY A 151 -15.57 27.91 8.21
C GLY A 151 -15.91 27.51 6.77
N ARG A 152 -14.94 27.09 5.94
CA ARG A 152 -15.24 26.58 4.59
C ARG A 152 -14.25 25.55 4.06
N ILE A 153 -14.79 24.58 3.34
CA ILE A 153 -14.02 23.68 2.48
C ILE A 153 -13.50 24.50 1.29
N ARG A 154 -12.19 24.44 1.04
CA ARG A 154 -11.54 25.22 -0.01
C ARG A 154 -11.20 24.33 -1.20
N PRO A 155 -11.43 24.78 -2.45
CA PRO A 155 -10.88 24.10 -3.60
C PRO A 155 -9.34 24.17 -3.55
N THR A 156 -8.65 23.13 -4.03
CA THR A 156 -7.20 23.02 -3.89
C THR A 156 -6.45 24.12 -4.65
N GLU A 157 -7.05 24.73 -5.67
CA GLU A 157 -6.52 25.88 -6.42
C GLU A 157 -6.37 27.15 -5.57
N GLU A 158 -7.07 27.25 -4.44
CA GLU A 158 -6.85 28.31 -3.46
C GLU A 158 -5.63 28.04 -2.56
N LEU A 159 -5.09 26.83 -2.58
CA LEU A 159 -3.97 26.38 -1.75
C LEU A 159 -2.70 26.15 -2.56
N LEU A 160 -2.82 25.68 -3.81
CA LEU A 160 -1.72 25.33 -4.70
C LEU A 160 -1.93 25.91 -6.09
N GLN A 161 -0.84 26.34 -6.71
CA GLN A 161 -0.84 26.81 -8.09
C GLN A 161 -0.55 25.65 -9.06
N PRO A 162 -1.50 25.27 -9.94
CA PRO A 162 -1.25 24.26 -10.96
C PRO A 162 -0.42 24.83 -12.11
N ILE A 163 0.63 24.10 -12.52
CA ILE A 163 1.48 24.40 -13.68
C ILE A 163 1.47 23.20 -14.62
N TYR A 164 0.77 23.35 -15.74
CA TYR A 164 0.62 22.31 -16.75
C TYR A 164 1.80 22.30 -17.73
N LEU A 165 2.61 21.23 -17.68
CA LEU A 165 3.71 20.93 -18.59
C LEU A 165 3.23 19.97 -19.69
N GLU A 166 2.85 20.55 -20.83
CA GLU A 166 2.57 19.81 -22.07
C GLU A 166 3.79 19.96 -23.00
N ASP A 167 3.62 20.44 -24.23
CA ASP A 167 4.72 20.51 -25.22
C ASP A 167 5.65 21.73 -25.07
N ALA A 168 5.13 22.85 -24.56
CA ALA A 168 5.87 24.11 -24.51
C ALA A 168 6.56 24.32 -23.15
N PRO A 169 7.79 24.87 -23.13
CA PRO A 169 8.42 25.30 -21.89
C PRO A 169 7.52 26.25 -21.08
N LYS A 170 7.49 26.08 -19.75
CA LYS A 170 6.74 26.95 -18.84
C LYS A 170 7.67 27.70 -17.92
N ASP A 171 7.45 29.00 -17.78
CA ASP A 171 8.05 29.83 -16.74
C ASP A 171 7.34 29.56 -15.43
N ILE A 172 8.11 29.22 -14.38
CA ILE A 172 7.61 28.95 -13.03
C ILE A 172 8.00 30.05 -12.04
N GLY A 173 8.44 31.21 -12.54
CA GLY A 173 8.82 32.36 -11.75
C GLY A 173 10.34 32.55 -11.65
N GLY A 174 10.74 33.79 -11.36
CA GLY A 174 12.15 34.15 -11.19
C GLY A 174 13.03 33.96 -12.42
N GLY A 175 12.46 33.73 -13.62
CA GLY A 175 13.18 33.41 -14.85
C GLY A 175 13.60 31.94 -14.98
N VAL A 176 13.01 31.06 -14.16
CA VAL A 176 13.22 29.61 -14.23
C VAL A 176 12.19 29.00 -15.18
N THR A 177 12.66 28.21 -16.15
CA THR A 177 11.78 27.50 -17.07
C THR A 177 11.87 25.99 -16.89
N VAL A 178 10.74 25.29 -17.00
CA VAL A 178 10.67 23.83 -16.98
C VAL A 178 10.12 23.34 -18.31
N THR A 179 10.77 22.35 -18.89
CA THR A 179 10.40 21.73 -20.17
C THR A 179 10.27 20.23 -19.98
N ARG A 180 9.23 19.64 -20.57
CA ARG A 180 9.07 18.19 -20.66
C ARG A 180 9.68 17.72 -22.00
N ASN A 181 10.76 16.94 -21.92
CA ASN A 181 11.51 16.45 -23.09
C ASN A 181 11.07 15.05 -23.54
N GLY A 182 10.30 14.35 -22.70
CA GLY A 182 9.79 13.01 -22.93
C GLY A 182 9.18 12.45 -21.65
N LEU A 183 8.70 11.21 -21.71
CA LEU A 183 8.08 10.53 -20.57
C LEU A 183 9.02 10.51 -19.35
N ASN A 184 8.63 11.20 -18.28
CA ASN A 184 9.42 11.35 -17.05
C ASN A 184 10.80 12.03 -17.25
N LEU A 185 11.03 12.70 -18.38
CA LEU A 185 12.26 13.40 -18.70
C LEU A 185 12.00 14.91 -18.73
N PHE A 186 12.56 15.62 -17.76
CA PHE A 186 12.34 17.06 -17.58
C PHE A 186 13.66 17.83 -17.63
N ARG A 187 13.61 19.06 -18.15
CA ARG A 187 14.71 20.02 -18.12
C ARG A 187 14.29 21.28 -17.38
N ILE A 188 15.07 21.66 -16.37
CA ILE A 188 14.91 22.91 -15.61
C ILE A 188 16.04 23.84 -16.02
N ALA A 189 15.75 25.04 -16.49
CA ALA A 189 16.75 25.99 -17.01
C ALA A 189 16.66 27.36 -16.32
N TYR A 190 17.83 27.99 -16.11
CA TYR A 190 17.98 29.31 -15.52
C TYR A 190 19.27 29.98 -15.98
N ARG A 191 19.20 31.19 -16.55
CA ARG A 191 20.36 32.01 -16.98
C ARG A 191 21.42 31.24 -17.81
N GLY A 192 20.99 30.33 -18.68
CA GLY A 192 21.87 29.53 -19.54
C GLY A 192 22.40 28.24 -18.89
N GLU A 193 22.21 28.03 -17.58
CA GLU A 193 22.41 26.75 -16.92
C GLU A 193 21.14 25.88 -17.02
N HIS A 194 21.31 24.56 -16.98
CA HIS A 194 20.19 23.63 -16.89
C HIS A 194 20.51 22.39 -16.05
N ALA A 195 19.46 21.76 -15.52
CA ALA A 195 19.48 20.45 -14.89
C ALA A 195 18.43 19.57 -15.54
N ASP A 196 18.85 18.38 -15.98
CA ASP A 196 17.95 17.35 -16.52
C ASP A 196 17.57 16.39 -15.40
N VAL A 197 16.28 16.06 -15.28
CA VAL A 197 15.71 15.14 -14.28
C VAL A 197 15.06 13.98 -15.01
N ASP A 198 15.47 12.77 -14.65
CA ASP A 198 14.88 11.53 -15.15
C ASP A 198 14.21 10.81 -13.96
N LEU A 199 12.88 10.76 -13.99
CA LEU A 199 12.07 10.08 -12.97
C LEU A 199 11.79 8.61 -13.34
N ASN A 200 12.32 8.09 -14.45
CA ASN A 200 12.20 6.67 -14.77
C ASN A 200 13.08 5.81 -13.86
N ARG A 201 12.54 4.67 -13.41
CA ARG A 201 13.27 3.62 -12.70
C ARG A 201 13.86 2.61 -13.68
N ALA A 202 15.10 2.20 -13.40
CA ALA A 202 15.73 1.07 -14.08
C ALA A 202 15.06 -0.25 -13.64
N PRO A 203 15.16 -1.32 -14.46
CA PRO A 203 14.66 -2.64 -14.09
C PRO A 203 15.18 -3.10 -12.72
N GLY A 204 14.29 -3.54 -11.84
CA GLY A 204 14.61 -4.03 -10.50
C GLY A 204 14.85 -2.96 -9.42
N GLN A 205 14.93 -1.67 -9.77
CA GLN A 205 14.98 -0.61 -8.74
C GLN A 205 13.62 -0.45 -8.09
N THR A 206 13.55 -0.19 -6.77
CA THR A 206 12.33 0.12 -6.00
C THR A 206 12.43 1.45 -5.26
N TYR A 207 11.29 2.07 -4.94
CA TYR A 207 11.30 3.21 -4.01
C TYR A 207 11.77 2.74 -2.63
N GLU A 208 12.68 3.50 -2.03
CA GLU A 208 13.31 3.11 -0.76
C GLU A 208 12.42 3.47 0.43
N CYS A 209 12.35 2.57 1.41
CA CYS A 209 11.78 2.87 2.71
C CYS A 209 12.61 3.95 3.41
N SER A 210 11.96 4.94 4.04
CA SER A 210 12.66 6.02 4.71
C SER A 210 13.37 5.57 6.00
N TYR A 211 12.95 4.47 6.62
CA TYR A 211 13.47 3.94 7.88
C TYR A 211 13.91 2.47 7.77
N ARG A 212 14.68 2.01 8.76
CA ARG A 212 15.10 0.61 8.90
C ARG A 212 14.46 0.03 10.16
N MET A 213 14.02 -1.22 10.06
CA MET A 213 13.39 -1.94 11.16
C MET A 213 14.17 -3.21 11.45
N GLU A 214 14.19 -3.61 12.72
CA GLU A 214 14.74 -4.91 13.10
C GLU A 214 13.77 -6.03 12.67
N SER A 215 14.33 -7.19 12.34
CA SER A 215 13.52 -8.36 12.01
C SER A 215 13.04 -9.07 13.29
N HIS A 216 11.77 -9.42 13.32
CA HIS A 216 11.11 -10.11 14.44
C HIS A 216 10.51 -11.44 13.96
N LEU A 217 10.70 -12.49 14.75
CA LEU A 217 9.96 -13.73 14.61
C LEU A 217 8.75 -13.68 15.55
N LEU A 218 7.57 -13.42 14.99
CA LEU A 218 6.34 -13.34 15.76
C LEU A 218 5.81 -14.73 16.14
N ARG A 219 5.31 -14.86 17.36
CA ARG A 219 4.47 -16.00 17.77
C ARG A 219 3.03 -15.72 17.37
N ARG A 220 2.34 -16.74 16.85
CA ARG A 220 0.93 -16.67 16.47
C ARG A 220 0.03 -17.02 17.67
N ASP A 221 0.01 -16.14 18.67
CA ASP A 221 -0.85 -16.30 19.86
C ASP A 221 -2.35 -16.18 19.53
N TYR A 222 -3.22 -16.56 20.47
CA TYR A 222 -4.67 -16.63 20.24
C TYR A 222 -5.30 -15.25 20.08
N PHE A 223 -4.97 -14.29 20.95
CA PHE A 223 -5.34 -12.89 20.81
C PHE A 223 -4.19 -12.01 21.28
N SER A 224 -3.55 -11.28 20.36
CA SER A 224 -2.44 -10.39 20.68
C SER A 224 -2.39 -9.17 19.77
N VAL A 225 -1.74 -8.13 20.26
CA VAL A 225 -1.58 -6.84 19.60
C VAL A 225 -0.10 -6.63 19.35
N VAL A 226 0.29 -6.51 18.08
CA VAL A 226 1.67 -6.20 17.69
C VAL A 226 1.73 -4.76 17.24
N HIS A 227 2.62 -3.98 17.87
CA HIS A 227 2.81 -2.57 17.54
C HIS A 227 3.72 -2.45 16.32
N SER A 228 3.12 -2.19 15.16
CA SER A 228 3.81 -2.10 13.86
C SER A 228 4.23 -0.68 13.45
N GLY A 229 3.86 0.33 14.24
CA GLY A 229 4.27 1.71 14.03
C GLY A 229 3.64 2.64 15.06
N ASP A 230 4.36 3.69 15.43
CA ASP A 230 4.02 4.65 16.49
C ASP A 230 4.43 6.09 16.14
N GLY A 231 5.07 6.32 15.00
CA GLY A 231 5.34 7.65 14.46
C GLY A 231 4.11 8.27 13.81
N ASP A 232 4.20 9.55 13.48
CA ASP A 232 3.27 10.23 12.57
C ASP A 232 3.83 10.23 11.14
N GLY A 233 3.15 10.90 10.20
CA GLY A 233 3.66 11.05 8.84
C GLY A 233 4.91 11.93 8.68
N TRP A 234 5.43 12.54 9.75
CA TRP A 234 6.67 13.31 9.78
C TRP A 234 7.86 12.53 10.35
N ASP A 235 7.60 11.43 11.08
CA ASP A 235 8.63 10.64 11.75
C ASP A 235 9.57 9.95 10.75
N ILE A 236 10.84 10.35 10.77
CA ILE A 236 11.86 9.84 9.84
C ILE A 236 12.37 8.44 10.22
N ASP A 237 12.22 8.00 11.45
CA ASP A 237 12.85 6.79 11.98
C ASP A 237 11.87 5.66 12.26
N ARG A 238 10.57 5.97 12.37
CA ARG A 238 9.53 4.99 12.71
C ARG A 238 8.41 4.95 11.67
N PRO A 239 7.80 3.76 11.44
CA PRO A 239 6.57 3.67 10.66
C PRO A 239 5.45 4.49 11.31
N ALA A 240 4.53 4.96 10.47
CA ALA A 240 3.33 5.63 10.92
C ALA A 240 2.47 4.73 11.83
N MET A 241 1.65 5.36 12.68
CA MET A 241 0.80 4.68 13.65
C MET A 241 -0.03 3.59 12.96
N SER A 242 0.24 2.35 13.36
CA SER A 242 -0.44 1.17 12.84
C SER A 242 -0.39 0.06 13.88
N THR A 243 -1.17 -0.99 13.67
CA THR A 243 -1.19 -2.16 14.54
C THR A 243 -1.51 -3.42 13.77
N VAL A 244 -0.92 -4.54 14.18
CA VAL A 244 -1.37 -5.88 13.76
C VAL A 244 -2.11 -6.54 14.92
N VAL A 245 -3.35 -6.95 14.68
CA VAL A 245 -4.12 -7.79 15.59
C VAL A 245 -3.98 -9.24 15.13
N LEU A 246 -3.44 -10.09 16.00
CA LEU A 246 -3.43 -11.54 15.78
C LEU A 246 -4.62 -12.13 16.52
N PHE A 247 -5.47 -12.85 15.79
CA PHE A 247 -6.63 -13.54 16.37
C PHE A 247 -6.79 -14.94 15.76
N GLN A 248 -6.81 -15.98 16.60
CA GLN A 248 -6.85 -17.38 16.18
C GLN A 248 -5.78 -17.74 15.12
N GLY A 249 -4.61 -17.11 15.21
CA GLY A 249 -3.53 -17.28 14.25
C GLY A 249 -3.72 -16.55 12.91
N ARG A 250 -4.84 -15.85 12.70
CA ARG A 250 -5.07 -14.95 11.56
C ARG A 250 -4.47 -13.58 11.83
N VAL A 251 -4.12 -12.88 10.76
CA VAL A 251 -3.44 -11.57 10.81
C VAL A 251 -4.38 -10.48 10.31
N TYR A 252 -4.69 -9.51 11.16
CA TYR A 252 -5.46 -8.34 10.78
C TYR A 252 -4.62 -7.08 10.94
N LEU A 253 -4.65 -6.20 9.94
CA LEU A 253 -4.01 -4.89 10.03
C LEU A 253 -5.03 -3.86 10.53
N ILE A 254 -4.57 -2.87 11.28
CA ILE A 254 -5.29 -1.62 11.53
C ILE A 254 -4.44 -0.54 10.87
N ASP A 255 -5.00 0.03 9.81
CA ASP A 255 -4.38 0.93 8.85
C ASP A 255 -3.18 0.33 8.09
N ALA A 256 -2.88 0.90 6.93
CA ALA A 256 -1.76 0.52 6.09
C ALA A 256 -1.04 1.78 5.60
N GLY A 257 -0.07 2.24 6.40
CA GLY A 257 0.75 3.40 6.07
C GLY A 257 1.79 3.16 4.95
N PRO A 258 2.57 4.19 4.59
CA PRO A 258 3.66 4.10 3.64
C PRO A 258 4.60 2.94 3.94
N ASN A 259 5.05 2.25 2.90
CA ASN A 259 6.04 1.16 3.01
C ASN A 259 5.59 -0.04 3.87
N ILE A 260 4.28 -0.30 3.97
CA ILE A 260 3.73 -1.43 4.73
C ILE A 260 4.40 -2.78 4.45
N GLN A 261 4.83 -3.05 3.20
CA GLN A 261 5.55 -4.29 2.87
C GLN A 261 6.85 -4.44 3.68
N ALA A 262 7.61 -3.35 3.88
CA ALA A 262 8.82 -3.38 4.69
C ALA A 262 8.52 -3.70 6.15
N SER A 263 7.42 -3.16 6.69
CA SER A 263 6.96 -3.47 8.06
C SER A 263 6.54 -4.94 8.18
N LEU A 264 5.83 -5.47 7.20
CA LEU A 264 5.39 -6.86 7.16
C LEU A 264 6.59 -7.83 7.07
N ASP A 265 7.55 -7.55 6.18
CA ASP A 265 8.77 -8.34 6.06
C ASP A 265 9.61 -8.29 7.35
N ALA A 266 9.73 -7.12 7.98
CA ALA A 266 10.40 -6.99 9.26
C ALA A 266 9.69 -7.78 10.38
N LEU A 267 8.36 -7.93 10.32
CA LEU A 267 7.59 -8.73 11.28
C LEU A 267 7.50 -10.23 10.92
N GLY A 268 8.11 -10.68 9.81
CA GLY A 268 7.99 -12.06 9.34
C GLY A 268 6.59 -12.44 8.87
N ILE A 269 5.83 -11.47 8.33
CA ILE A 269 4.47 -11.65 7.83
C ILE A 269 4.49 -11.49 6.32
N GLY A 270 4.12 -12.53 5.57
CA GLY A 270 3.86 -12.42 4.13
C GLY A 270 2.52 -11.74 3.85
N VAL A 271 2.43 -10.98 2.75
CA VAL A 271 1.19 -10.27 2.37
C VAL A 271 -0.02 -11.21 2.22
N ASN A 272 0.21 -12.45 1.76
CA ASN A 272 -0.85 -13.46 1.60
C ASN A 272 -1.40 -14.00 2.95
N GLU A 273 -0.69 -13.78 4.06
CA GLU A 273 -1.13 -14.13 5.41
C GLU A 273 -2.13 -13.12 6.00
N ILE A 274 -2.31 -11.96 5.38
CA ILE A 274 -3.21 -10.90 5.86
C ILE A 274 -4.66 -11.29 5.61
N GLU A 275 -5.39 -11.57 6.68
CA GLU A 275 -6.80 -11.93 6.61
C GLU A 275 -7.68 -10.72 6.26
N GLY A 276 -7.37 -9.56 6.85
CA GLY A 276 -8.06 -8.33 6.54
C GLY A 276 -7.37 -7.08 7.07
N VAL A 277 -7.87 -5.93 6.63
CA VAL A 277 -7.45 -4.59 7.07
C VAL A 277 -8.65 -3.83 7.60
N PHE A 278 -8.53 -3.32 8.83
CA PHE A 278 -9.44 -2.35 9.42
C PHE A 278 -8.89 -0.95 9.10
N GLN A 279 -9.69 -0.11 8.46
CA GLN A 279 -9.27 1.25 8.11
C GLN A 279 -9.97 2.28 9.00
N THR A 280 -9.18 3.13 9.64
CA THR A 280 -9.69 4.19 10.52
C THR A 280 -10.13 5.42 9.74
N HIS A 281 -9.29 5.90 8.81
CA HIS A 281 -9.49 7.09 7.97
C HIS A 281 -8.53 7.12 6.76
N CYS A 282 -8.39 8.26 6.07
CA CYS A 282 -7.76 8.31 4.74
C CYS A 282 -6.46 9.11 4.58
N HIS A 283 -5.85 9.68 5.62
CA HIS A 283 -4.57 10.39 5.47
C HIS A 283 -3.44 9.45 5.02
N ASP A 284 -2.46 9.96 4.24
CA ASP A 284 -1.46 9.11 3.58
C ASP A 284 -0.69 8.20 4.53
N ASP A 285 -0.43 8.64 5.76
CA ASP A 285 0.23 7.88 6.81
C ASP A 285 -0.58 6.67 7.32
N HIS A 286 -1.89 6.61 7.03
CA HIS A 286 -2.76 5.47 7.33
C HIS A 286 -3.26 4.73 6.07
N PHE A 287 -3.15 5.34 4.89
CA PHE A 287 -3.80 4.89 3.65
C PHE A 287 -2.82 4.44 2.56
N ALA A 288 -1.63 5.05 2.45
CA ALA A 288 -0.79 4.91 1.25
C ALA A 288 -0.35 3.46 0.96
N GLY A 289 -0.23 2.64 2.01
CA GLY A 289 0.13 1.23 1.95
C GLY A 289 -0.93 0.32 1.34
N LEU A 290 -2.20 0.76 1.21
CA LEU A 290 -3.25 -0.04 0.57
C LEU A 290 -2.87 -0.46 -0.85
N THR A 291 -2.20 0.41 -1.60
CA THR A 291 -1.72 0.10 -2.97
C THR A 291 -0.71 -1.05 -3.00
N GLN A 292 0.04 -1.25 -1.91
CA GLN A 292 0.94 -2.39 -1.77
C GLN A 292 0.16 -3.67 -1.46
N LEU A 293 -0.92 -3.58 -0.69
CA LEU A 293 -1.83 -4.71 -0.41
C LEU A 293 -2.63 -5.13 -1.65
N MET A 294 -2.94 -4.19 -2.56
CA MET A 294 -3.54 -4.48 -3.88
C MET A 294 -2.64 -5.36 -4.75
N CYS A 295 -1.36 -5.51 -4.41
CA CYS A 295 -0.41 -6.40 -5.08
C CYS A 295 -0.40 -7.84 -4.50
N SER A 296 -1.48 -8.26 -3.83
CA SER A 296 -1.75 -9.64 -3.40
C SER A 296 -2.33 -10.51 -4.53
N ASP A 297 -2.19 -11.83 -4.45
CA ASP A 297 -2.87 -12.76 -5.36
C ASP A 297 -4.31 -13.12 -4.95
N ARG A 298 -4.79 -12.57 -3.84
CA ARG A 298 -6.20 -12.61 -3.45
C ARG A 298 -6.69 -11.27 -2.96
N ARG A 299 -8.00 -11.04 -3.06
CA ARG A 299 -8.65 -9.90 -2.43
C ARG A 299 -8.54 -10.05 -0.90
N ILE A 300 -7.98 -9.03 -0.25
CA ILE A 300 -7.91 -8.96 1.21
C ILE A 300 -9.24 -8.39 1.71
N ARG A 301 -9.75 -8.90 2.84
CA ARG A 301 -10.98 -8.34 3.42
C ARG A 301 -10.73 -6.93 3.91
N TYR A 302 -11.58 -6.00 3.53
CA TYR A 302 -11.47 -4.60 3.93
C TYR A 302 -12.65 -4.24 4.83
N PHE A 303 -12.35 -3.86 6.06
CA PHE A 303 -13.31 -3.56 7.11
C PHE A 303 -13.27 -2.06 7.43
N ALA A 304 -14.38 -1.38 7.21
CA ALA A 304 -14.56 0.01 7.60
C ALA A 304 -16.04 0.32 7.71
N VAL A 305 -16.39 1.44 8.35
CA VAL A 305 -17.74 1.99 8.19
C VAL A 305 -17.92 2.51 6.76
N PRO A 306 -19.14 2.45 6.18
CA PRO A 306 -19.39 2.83 4.78
C PRO A 306 -18.85 4.20 4.35
N MET A 307 -18.97 5.22 5.21
CA MET A 307 -18.46 6.57 4.92
C MET A 307 -16.93 6.64 4.83
N VAL A 308 -16.20 5.93 5.70
CA VAL A 308 -14.74 5.83 5.64
C VAL A 308 -14.31 5.10 4.36
N ARG A 309 -14.97 3.98 4.03
CA ARG A 309 -14.74 3.26 2.78
C ARG A 309 -14.97 4.15 1.55
N ALA A 310 -16.07 4.92 1.53
CA ALA A 310 -16.39 5.80 0.41
C ALA A 310 -15.31 6.87 0.22
N THR A 311 -14.83 7.48 1.30
CA THR A 311 -13.72 8.45 1.27
C THR A 311 -12.45 7.84 0.71
N VAL A 312 -12.04 6.68 1.24
CA VAL A 312 -10.84 5.95 0.81
C VAL A 312 -10.91 5.57 -0.67
N ALA A 313 -12.06 5.05 -1.13
CA ALA A 313 -12.28 4.70 -2.52
C ALA A 313 -12.17 5.93 -3.45
N LYS A 314 -12.80 7.06 -3.09
CA LYS A 314 -12.71 8.31 -3.85
C LYS A 314 -11.28 8.87 -3.87
N LYS A 315 -10.56 8.83 -2.74
CA LYS A 315 -9.16 9.28 -2.65
C LYS A 315 -8.25 8.41 -3.52
N LEU A 316 -8.40 7.09 -3.49
CA LEU A 316 -7.64 6.16 -4.35
C LEU A 316 -7.95 6.37 -5.85
N ALA A 317 -9.22 6.56 -6.20
CA ALA A 317 -9.64 6.83 -7.58
C ALA A 317 -9.02 8.16 -8.09
N ALA A 318 -9.09 9.21 -7.27
CA ALA A 318 -8.48 10.51 -7.56
C ALA A 318 -6.97 10.42 -7.78
N MET A 319 -6.23 9.67 -6.96
CA MET A 319 -4.80 9.44 -7.11
C MET A 319 -4.42 8.91 -8.50
N LEU A 320 -5.25 8.05 -9.06
CA LEU A 320 -5.03 7.43 -10.35
C LEU A 320 -5.63 8.25 -11.50
N GLY A 321 -6.29 9.37 -11.20
CA GLY A 321 -6.96 10.20 -12.21
C GLY A 321 -8.04 9.40 -12.96
N GLU A 322 -8.76 8.55 -12.24
CA GLU A 322 -9.86 7.73 -12.73
C GLU A 322 -11.09 8.02 -11.85
N THR A 323 -12.28 8.07 -12.45
CA THR A 323 -13.52 8.27 -11.70
C THR A 323 -14.04 6.98 -11.08
N GLU A 324 -13.66 5.82 -11.62
CA GLU A 324 -14.22 4.52 -11.28
C GLU A 324 -13.13 3.44 -11.27
N ILE A 325 -12.30 3.45 -10.22
CA ILE A 325 -11.66 2.21 -9.81
C ILE A 325 -12.61 1.55 -8.85
N GLU A 326 -13.16 0.42 -9.30
CA GLU A 326 -13.99 -0.44 -8.48
C GLU A 326 -13.16 -0.99 -7.32
N PHE A 327 -13.28 -0.36 -6.15
CA PHE A 327 -12.54 -0.73 -4.94
C PHE A 327 -12.72 -2.22 -4.61
N GLY A 328 -13.93 -2.74 -4.87
CA GLY A 328 -14.28 -4.16 -4.70
C GLY A 328 -13.52 -5.13 -5.62
N ASP A 329 -12.83 -4.63 -6.64
CA ASP A 329 -11.99 -5.47 -7.50
C ASP A 329 -10.64 -5.85 -6.88
N PHE A 330 -10.20 -5.08 -5.88
CA PHE A 330 -8.94 -5.32 -5.18
C PHE A 330 -9.15 -5.79 -3.74
N PHE A 331 -10.27 -5.41 -3.13
CA PHE A 331 -10.60 -5.76 -1.75
C PHE A 331 -11.95 -6.45 -1.65
N GLU A 332 -12.07 -7.37 -0.70
CA GLU A 332 -13.35 -7.96 -0.32
C GLU A 332 -13.98 -7.06 0.75
N VAL A 333 -14.84 -6.14 0.32
CA VAL A 333 -15.46 -5.15 1.20
C VAL A 333 -16.40 -5.80 2.21
N ARG A 334 -16.21 -5.47 3.49
CA ARG A 334 -17.00 -5.91 4.63
C ARG A 334 -17.34 -4.68 5.50
N ASP A 335 -18.47 -4.05 5.19
CA ASP A 335 -18.91 -2.85 5.91
C ASP A 335 -19.24 -3.15 7.38
N LEU A 336 -18.77 -2.27 8.26
CA LEU A 336 -19.03 -2.31 9.70
C LEU A 336 -20.14 -1.34 10.08
N GLN A 337 -20.96 -1.71 11.07
CA GLN A 337 -21.95 -0.83 11.65
C GLN A 337 -21.31 0.07 12.70
N LEU A 338 -21.52 1.38 12.55
CA LEU A 338 -21.02 2.41 13.46
C LEU A 338 -21.65 2.26 14.85
N ASP A 339 -20.84 2.41 15.91
CA ASP A 339 -21.26 2.37 17.32
C ASP A 339 -21.90 1.04 17.77
N GLU A 340 -21.73 -0.03 16.99
CA GLU A 340 -22.18 -1.39 17.29
C GLU A 340 -21.02 -2.40 17.32
N TRP A 341 -21.19 -3.48 18.08
CA TRP A 341 -20.25 -4.60 18.07
C TRP A 341 -20.52 -5.50 16.85
N ASN A 342 -19.58 -5.51 15.93
CA ASN A 342 -19.59 -6.33 14.72
C ASN A 342 -18.83 -7.63 15.02
N GLU A 343 -19.43 -8.78 14.71
CA GLU A 343 -18.83 -10.10 14.92
C GLU A 343 -18.11 -10.55 13.64
N ILE A 344 -16.83 -10.92 13.78
CA ILE A 344 -15.96 -11.32 12.67
C ILE A 344 -15.23 -12.60 13.06
N ASP A 345 -15.80 -13.75 12.72
CA ASP A 345 -15.20 -15.07 12.93
C ASP A 345 -14.74 -15.34 14.40
N GLY A 346 -15.43 -14.74 15.37
CA GLY A 346 -15.21 -14.81 16.81
C GLY A 346 -14.59 -13.55 17.42
N LEU A 347 -14.11 -12.61 16.59
CA LEU A 347 -13.58 -11.32 17.04
C LEU A 347 -14.69 -10.27 17.01
N GLU A 348 -14.96 -9.62 18.16
CA GLU A 348 -15.91 -8.51 18.20
C GLU A 348 -15.18 -7.17 17.99
N VAL A 349 -15.66 -6.37 17.04
CA VAL A 349 -15.08 -5.07 16.67
C VAL A 349 -16.15 -3.98 16.70
N LYS A 350 -15.89 -2.90 17.43
CA LYS A 350 -16.76 -1.72 17.48
C LYS A 350 -16.04 -0.50 16.91
N PRO A 351 -16.42 -0.02 15.71
CA PRO A 351 -16.01 1.30 15.23
C PRO A 351 -16.76 2.39 16.01
N ILE A 352 -16.05 3.45 16.37
CA ILE A 352 -16.60 4.61 17.09
C ILE A 352 -16.21 5.87 16.34
N LEU A 353 -17.16 6.78 16.14
CA LEU A 353 -16.89 8.05 15.46
C LEU A 353 -15.87 8.89 16.24
N SER A 354 -14.84 9.36 15.53
CA SER A 354 -13.87 10.34 16.04
C SER A 354 -14.06 11.67 15.32
N PRO A 355 -14.21 12.80 16.03
CA PRO A 355 -14.21 14.12 15.40
C PRO A 355 -12.88 14.43 14.71
N HIS A 356 -12.91 14.60 13.38
CA HIS A 356 -11.74 14.82 12.52
C HIS A 356 -12.15 15.53 11.22
N PRO A 357 -11.25 16.20 10.45
CA PRO A 357 -11.58 16.84 9.17
C PRO A 357 -12.06 15.89 8.07
N VAL A 358 -11.77 14.59 8.20
CA VAL A 358 -12.24 13.54 7.29
C VAL A 358 -13.01 12.47 8.07
N GLU A 359 -13.80 11.65 7.36
CA GLU A 359 -14.51 10.52 7.96
C GLU A 359 -13.53 9.62 8.72
N THR A 360 -13.69 9.54 10.04
CA THR A 360 -12.72 8.88 10.93
C THR A 360 -13.43 8.06 12.00
N THR A 361 -12.96 6.82 12.17
CA THR A 361 -13.40 5.95 13.26
C THR A 361 -12.24 5.36 14.03
N CYS A 362 -12.32 5.41 15.36
CA CYS A 362 -11.51 4.60 16.25
C CYS A 362 -12.08 3.17 16.34
N PHE A 363 -11.27 2.20 16.74
CA PHE A 363 -11.73 0.82 16.90
C PHE A 363 -11.55 0.30 18.32
N ARG A 364 -12.53 -0.47 18.79
CA ARG A 364 -12.41 -1.36 19.95
C ARG A 364 -12.53 -2.80 19.49
N PHE A 365 -11.65 -3.64 20.00
CA PHE A 365 -11.64 -5.07 19.76
C PHE A 365 -11.83 -5.78 21.08
N ARG A 366 -12.62 -6.85 21.11
CA ARG A 366 -12.69 -7.71 22.29
C ARG A 366 -12.92 -9.17 21.95
N VAL A 367 -12.49 -10.03 22.87
CA VAL A 367 -12.67 -11.48 22.81
C VAL A 367 -13.11 -11.94 24.18
N PHE A 368 -14.20 -12.71 24.25
CA PHE A 368 -14.64 -13.30 25.51
C PHE A 368 -13.67 -14.41 25.94
N TRP A 369 -13.21 -14.36 27.19
CA TRP A 369 -12.28 -15.34 27.74
C TRP A 369 -12.61 -15.66 29.21
N GLU A 370 -11.77 -16.49 29.84
CA GLU A 370 -11.86 -16.75 31.27
C GLU A 370 -11.76 -15.44 32.07
N GLY A 371 -12.76 -15.23 32.94
CA GLY A 371 -12.85 -14.01 33.75
C GLY A 371 -13.35 -12.77 32.99
N GLY A 372 -13.90 -12.93 31.78
CA GLY A 372 -14.54 -11.85 31.02
C GLY A 372 -13.80 -11.49 29.75
N TYR A 373 -14.13 -10.32 29.19
CA TYR A 373 -13.52 -9.85 27.95
C TYR A 373 -12.05 -9.48 28.13
N ARG A 374 -11.27 -9.75 27.09
CA ARG A 374 -9.97 -9.11 26.84
C ARG A 374 -10.12 -8.15 25.70
N SER A 375 -9.52 -6.98 25.80
CA SER A 375 -9.87 -5.82 24.97
C SER A 375 -8.67 -5.01 24.51
N TYR A 376 -8.73 -4.54 23.26
CA TYR A 376 -7.80 -3.59 22.69
C TYR A 376 -8.55 -2.39 22.12
N ALA A 377 -8.09 -1.17 22.40
CA ALA A 377 -8.62 0.05 21.82
C ALA A 377 -7.54 0.77 21.01
N HIS A 378 -7.89 1.15 19.78
CA HIS A 378 -7.02 1.84 18.83
C HIS A 378 -7.64 3.19 18.45
N LEU A 379 -7.09 4.26 19.01
CA LEU A 379 -7.56 5.63 18.85
C LEU A 379 -6.53 6.41 18.00
N ALA A 380 -6.56 6.18 16.69
CA ALA A 380 -5.79 6.93 15.71
C ALA A 380 -6.52 8.23 15.35
N ASP A 381 -5.77 9.31 15.08
CA ASP A 381 -6.29 10.58 14.60
C ASP A 381 -7.50 11.08 15.41
N ILE A 382 -7.28 11.17 16.72
CA ILE A 382 -8.23 11.77 17.65
C ILE A 382 -7.84 13.22 17.89
N ALA A 383 -8.75 14.18 17.81
CA ALA A 383 -8.43 15.56 18.19
C ALA A 383 -8.45 15.73 19.73
N SER A 384 -7.54 16.56 20.25
CA SER A 384 -7.50 16.87 21.69
C SER A 384 -8.79 17.53 22.20
N PHE A 385 -9.10 17.34 23.48
CA PHE A 385 -10.28 17.96 24.09
C PHE A 385 -10.21 19.48 24.13
N GLU A 386 -9.02 20.08 24.10
CA GLU A 386 -8.84 21.53 23.99
C GLU A 386 -9.31 22.02 22.62
N VAL A 387 -8.84 21.39 21.54
CA VAL A 387 -9.27 21.70 20.16
C VAL A 387 -10.79 21.56 20.03
N LEU A 388 -11.34 20.43 20.48
CA LEU A 388 -12.78 20.19 20.36
C LEU A 388 -13.62 21.15 21.20
N GLN A 389 -13.12 21.59 22.36
CA GLN A 389 -13.78 22.64 23.15
C GLN A 389 -13.77 23.99 22.45
N GLY A 390 -12.66 24.32 21.76
CA GLY A 390 -12.55 25.52 20.93
C GLY A 390 -13.53 25.55 19.75
N MET A 391 -14.07 24.40 19.35
CA MET A 391 -15.04 24.27 18.25
C MET A 391 -16.50 24.20 18.72
N LEU A 392 -16.78 24.32 20.03
CA LEU A 392 -18.16 24.28 20.53
C LEU A 392 -18.98 25.44 19.96
N SER A 393 -20.16 25.10 19.43
CA SER A 393 -21.12 26.08 18.94
C SER A 393 -22.56 25.63 19.17
N ASP A 394 -23.51 26.57 19.09
CA ASP A 394 -24.94 26.28 19.19
C ASP A 394 -25.40 25.35 18.06
N ASP A 395 -26.43 24.54 18.30
CA ASP A 395 -26.87 23.52 17.33
C ASP A 395 -27.33 24.05 15.98
N GLY A 396 -27.73 25.32 15.92
CA GLY A 396 -28.11 26.02 14.69
C GLY A 396 -26.96 26.73 13.96
N ALA A 397 -25.73 26.68 14.47
CA ALA A 397 -24.57 27.29 13.82
C ALA A 397 -24.18 26.55 12.53
N GLU A 398 -23.59 27.28 11.57
CA GLU A 398 -23.17 26.70 10.29
C GLU A 398 -21.97 25.74 10.43
N ASP A 399 -21.10 25.99 11.41
CA ASP A 399 -19.91 25.22 11.72
C ASP A 399 -19.74 25.00 13.24
N GLY A 400 -18.97 23.97 13.60
CA GLY A 400 -18.63 23.61 14.99
C GLY A 400 -19.17 22.26 15.43
N ILE A 401 -19.07 22.02 16.74
CA ILE A 401 -19.42 20.75 17.39
C ILE A 401 -20.45 21.02 18.48
N SER A 402 -21.45 20.14 18.61
CA SER A 402 -22.44 20.24 19.68
C SER A 402 -21.85 19.82 21.03
N ALA A 403 -22.40 20.36 22.12
CA ALA A 403 -22.02 19.94 23.47
C ALA A 403 -22.29 18.44 23.71
N GLU A 404 -23.35 17.90 23.10
CA GLU A 404 -23.68 16.47 23.16
C GLU A 404 -22.61 15.61 22.50
N ARG A 405 -22.16 15.99 21.29
CA ARG A 405 -21.09 15.29 20.57
C ARG A 405 -19.79 15.29 21.35
N LEU A 406 -19.37 16.45 21.87
CA LEU A 406 -18.17 16.54 22.70
C LEU A 406 -18.28 15.65 23.93
N ALA A 407 -19.43 15.67 24.62
CA ALA A 407 -19.65 14.83 25.80
C ALA A 407 -19.63 13.34 25.44
N GLN A 408 -20.18 12.95 24.29
CA GLN A 408 -20.15 11.58 23.79
C GLN A 408 -18.72 11.14 23.46
N THR A 409 -17.97 11.94 22.70
CA THR A 409 -16.55 11.67 22.39
C THR A 409 -15.71 11.49 23.65
N LYS A 410 -15.88 12.35 24.67
CA LYS A 410 -15.18 12.20 25.96
C LYS A 410 -15.51 10.87 26.65
N ARG A 411 -16.78 10.45 26.64
CA ARG A 411 -17.19 9.15 27.21
C ARG A 411 -16.57 7.99 26.45
N ASP A 412 -16.60 8.06 25.11
CA ASP A 412 -16.10 6.99 24.25
C ASP A 412 -14.58 6.82 24.36
N TYR A 413 -13.83 7.91 24.48
CA TYR A 413 -12.38 7.85 24.68
C TYR A 413 -12.01 7.33 26.07
N ALA A 414 -12.79 7.68 27.10
CA ALA A 414 -12.55 7.29 28.49
C ALA A 414 -12.86 5.81 28.80
N GLU A 415 -13.66 5.11 27.98
CA GLU A 415 -14.00 3.72 28.26
C GLU A 415 -12.71 2.84 28.27
N PRO A 416 -12.45 2.07 29.33
CA PRO A 416 -11.16 1.39 29.54
C PRO A 416 -10.95 0.19 28.59
N ALA A 417 -9.70 -0.23 28.43
CA ALA A 417 -9.29 -1.46 27.75
C ALA A 417 -8.09 -2.13 28.46
N ASP A 418 -7.80 -3.39 28.12
CA ASP A 418 -6.56 -4.04 28.61
C ASP A 418 -5.32 -3.36 28.00
N VAL A 419 -5.39 -3.05 26.71
CA VAL A 419 -4.40 -2.22 26.01
C VAL A 419 -5.15 -1.14 25.25
N LYS A 420 -4.74 0.12 25.43
CA LYS A 420 -5.28 1.26 24.69
C LYS A 420 -4.13 2.03 24.06
N LYS A 421 -4.16 2.15 22.73
CA LYS A 421 -3.19 2.93 21.95
C LYS A 421 -3.85 4.24 21.52
N ILE A 422 -3.21 5.36 21.84
CA ILE A 422 -3.76 6.71 21.63
C ILE A 422 -2.81 7.58 20.82
N ASP A 423 -3.40 8.40 19.96
CA ASP A 423 -2.74 9.49 19.26
C ASP A 423 -2.43 10.66 20.24
N ILE A 424 -1.19 11.14 20.19
CA ILE A 424 -0.68 12.31 20.94
C ILE A 424 0.08 13.31 20.06
N GLY A 425 -0.18 13.32 18.75
CA GLY A 425 0.50 14.16 17.77
C GLY A 425 0.31 15.66 17.98
N GLY A 426 -0.75 16.07 18.68
CA GLY A 426 -1.06 17.45 19.00
C GLY A 426 -1.47 18.31 17.80
N GLY A 427 -1.18 19.60 17.85
CA GLY A 427 -1.60 20.53 16.81
C GLY A 427 -3.14 20.69 16.74
N LEU A 428 -3.67 20.88 15.54
CA LEU A 428 -5.08 21.24 15.33
C LEU A 428 -6.00 20.04 15.07
N ILE A 429 -5.43 18.86 14.82
CA ILE A 429 -6.19 17.68 14.40
C ILE A 429 -5.80 16.39 15.13
N HIS A 430 -4.77 16.40 15.98
CA HIS A 430 -4.33 15.22 16.73
C HIS A 430 -4.47 15.40 18.24
N GLY A 431 -4.20 14.30 18.95
CA GLY A 431 -4.57 14.13 20.34
C GLY A 431 -3.54 14.71 21.30
N ALA A 432 -3.86 14.69 22.59
CA ALA A 432 -2.94 15.05 23.65
C ALA A 432 -2.96 13.99 24.75
N ALA A 433 -1.78 13.57 25.21
CA ALA A 433 -1.69 12.56 26.28
C ALA A 433 -2.41 13.02 27.56
N ALA A 434 -2.41 14.33 27.84
CA ALA A 434 -3.03 14.93 29.02
C ALA A 434 -4.54 14.62 29.13
N ASP A 435 -5.23 14.42 28.00
CA ASP A 435 -6.66 14.06 27.97
C ASP A 435 -6.94 12.68 28.58
N PHE A 436 -5.91 11.85 28.71
CA PHE A 436 -5.97 10.49 29.25
C PHE A 436 -5.31 10.38 30.64
N HIS A 437 -5.05 11.50 31.30
CA HIS A 437 -4.54 11.48 32.67
C HIS A 437 -5.52 10.77 33.62
N GLY A 438 -5.10 9.66 34.21
CA GLY A 438 -5.94 8.84 35.09
C GLY A 438 -6.88 7.88 34.38
N ASP A 439 -6.67 7.63 33.07
CA ASP A 439 -7.41 6.62 32.32
C ASP A 439 -7.28 5.23 32.97
N ALA A 440 -8.39 4.51 33.03
CA ALA A 440 -8.51 3.25 33.79
C ALA A 440 -8.03 2.01 33.00
N SER A 441 -7.46 2.18 31.81
CA SER A 441 -6.90 1.09 31.01
C SER A 441 -5.67 0.49 31.69
N ARG A 442 -5.47 -0.82 31.54
CA ARG A 442 -4.33 -1.51 32.17
C ARG A 442 -2.99 -1.07 31.58
N ARG A 443 -2.96 -0.79 30.27
CA ARG A 443 -1.78 -0.27 29.57
C ARG A 443 -2.20 0.81 28.58
N LEU A 444 -1.53 1.96 28.66
CA LEU A 444 -1.63 3.05 27.69
C LEU A 444 -0.37 3.12 26.83
N VAL A 445 -0.58 3.07 25.52
CA VAL A 445 0.46 3.23 24.51
C VAL A 445 0.28 4.59 23.84
N LEU A 446 1.29 5.46 23.98
CA LEU A 446 1.33 6.78 23.36
C LEU A 446 1.98 6.67 21.99
N ALA A 447 1.29 7.11 20.95
CA ALA A 447 1.69 6.95 19.56
C ALA A 447 1.32 8.19 18.72
N HIS A 448 1.62 8.11 17.43
CA HIS A 448 1.36 9.15 16.44
C HIS A 448 2.11 10.45 16.69
N THR A 449 3.40 10.32 16.97
CA THR A 449 4.26 11.48 17.18
C THR A 449 5.67 11.19 16.73
N HIS A 450 6.32 12.13 16.04
CA HIS A 450 7.73 12.02 15.65
C HIS A 450 8.72 12.44 16.75
N ARG A 451 8.26 13.18 17.76
CA ARG A 451 9.12 13.68 18.84
C ARG A 451 9.28 12.63 19.95
N LEU A 452 10.32 12.83 20.75
CA LEU A 452 10.45 12.11 22.01
C LEU A 452 9.33 12.53 22.97
N LEU A 453 8.83 11.54 23.72
CA LEU A 453 7.87 11.78 24.80
C LEU A 453 8.49 12.67 25.88
N THR A 454 7.73 13.62 26.38
CA THR A 454 8.09 14.45 27.54
C THR A 454 8.01 13.65 28.85
N GLU A 455 8.57 14.19 29.94
CA GLU A 455 8.44 13.55 31.27
C GLU A 455 6.99 13.41 31.71
N GLN A 456 6.15 14.41 31.44
CA GLN A 456 4.73 14.40 31.80
C GLN A 456 3.97 13.32 31.04
N GLU A 457 4.23 13.18 29.73
CA GLU A 457 3.62 12.12 28.90
C GLU A 457 4.07 10.74 29.33
N ARG A 458 5.36 10.55 29.63
CA ARG A 458 5.90 9.27 30.14
C ARG A 458 5.29 8.87 31.50
N ALA A 459 4.76 9.83 32.27
CA ALA A 459 4.04 9.53 33.50
C ALA A 459 2.59 9.05 33.25
N ILE A 460 2.03 9.35 32.08
CA ILE A 460 0.67 8.95 31.68
C ILE A 460 0.69 7.58 30.98
N GLY A 461 1.65 7.35 30.08
CA GLY A 461 1.74 6.13 29.30
C GLY A 461 3.14 5.84 28.78
N SER A 462 3.23 4.83 27.93
CA SER A 462 4.52 4.36 27.37
C SER A 462 4.51 4.37 25.85
N GLY A 463 5.65 4.56 25.21
CA GLY A 463 5.79 4.19 23.80
C GLY A 463 5.79 2.67 23.61
N ALA A 464 5.66 2.21 22.37
CA ALA A 464 5.80 0.80 22.03
C ALA A 464 6.74 0.65 20.83
N PRO A 465 8.01 0.25 21.05
CA PRO A 465 8.94 -0.02 19.96
C PRO A 465 8.37 -0.99 18.95
N PHE A 466 8.78 -0.84 17.69
CA PHE A 466 8.37 -1.70 16.59
C PHE A 466 8.52 -3.20 16.95
N GLY A 467 7.49 -3.98 16.64
CA GLY A 467 7.48 -5.43 16.89
C GLY A 467 7.18 -5.84 18.33
N THR A 468 6.97 -4.88 19.25
CA THR A 468 6.51 -5.18 20.62
C THR A 468 5.14 -5.85 20.56
N VAL A 469 4.96 -6.91 21.35
CA VAL A 469 3.71 -7.69 21.40
C VAL A 469 3.08 -7.61 22.78
N ASP A 470 1.80 -7.24 22.82
CA ASP A 470 0.91 -7.43 23.97
C ASP A 470 0.07 -8.69 23.76
N VAL A 471 0.38 -9.75 24.51
CA VAL A 471 -0.41 -10.99 24.48
C VAL A 471 -1.57 -10.88 25.45
N LEU A 472 -2.79 -10.83 24.92
CA LEU A 472 -4.02 -10.75 25.71
C LEU A 472 -4.58 -12.13 26.05
N ILE A 473 -4.43 -13.09 25.13
CA ILE A 473 -4.76 -14.50 25.29
C ILE A 473 -3.67 -15.34 24.61
N GLU A 474 -3.00 -16.20 25.39
CA GLU A 474 -1.94 -17.09 24.89
C GLU A 474 -2.48 -18.16 23.92
N GLY A 475 -1.68 -18.48 22.90
CA GLY A 475 -2.00 -19.55 21.96
C GLY A 475 -1.60 -20.94 22.46
N ALA A 476 -2.53 -21.89 22.50
CA ALA A 476 -2.24 -23.29 22.80
C ALA A 476 -2.09 -24.20 21.56
N THR A 477 -2.32 -23.68 20.35
CA THR A 477 -2.46 -24.49 19.12
C THR A 477 -1.34 -24.21 18.10
N ASP A 478 -0.89 -25.27 17.42
CA ASP A 478 0.13 -25.18 16.36
C ASP A 478 -0.47 -24.65 15.06
N GLN A 479 -0.55 -23.32 14.94
CA GLN A 479 -1.13 -22.66 13.77
C GLN A 479 -0.39 -22.99 12.48
N LEU A 480 0.93 -23.09 12.52
CA LEU A 480 1.74 -23.37 11.33
C LEU A 480 1.39 -24.75 10.74
N ARG A 481 1.12 -25.74 11.59
CA ARG A 481 0.64 -27.05 11.11
C ARG A 481 -0.75 -26.99 10.50
N ARG A 482 -1.64 -26.12 10.98
CA ARG A 482 -2.94 -25.92 10.32
C ARG A 482 -2.74 -25.35 8.92
N ASN A 483 -1.96 -24.29 8.78
CA ASN A 483 -1.63 -23.70 7.47
C ASN A 483 -1.00 -24.74 6.53
N ALA A 484 -0.04 -25.53 7.03
CA ALA A 484 0.59 -26.58 6.24
C ALA A 484 -0.41 -27.63 5.73
N PHE A 485 -1.37 -28.02 6.57
CA PHE A 485 -2.42 -28.96 6.20
C PHE A 485 -3.31 -28.39 5.09
N ASP A 486 -3.73 -27.12 5.23
CA ASP A 486 -4.60 -26.45 4.27
C ASP A 486 -3.90 -26.30 2.91
N TYR A 487 -2.65 -25.83 2.89
CA TYR A 487 -1.85 -25.73 1.67
C TYR A 487 -1.65 -27.08 0.98
N LEU A 488 -1.29 -28.13 1.72
CA LEU A 488 -1.10 -29.46 1.14
C LEU A 488 -2.40 -30.03 0.56
N ARG A 489 -3.55 -29.76 1.20
CA ARG A 489 -4.86 -30.14 0.68
C ARG A 489 -5.19 -29.40 -0.62
N GLU A 490 -4.75 -28.16 -0.75
CA GLU A 490 -4.97 -27.35 -1.95
C GLU A 490 -4.06 -27.76 -3.11
N TYR A 491 -2.78 -28.07 -2.86
CA TYR A 491 -1.87 -28.61 -3.88
C TYR A 491 -2.30 -29.99 -4.38
N PHE A 492 -2.85 -30.82 -3.49
CA PHE A 492 -3.13 -32.23 -3.76
C PHE A 492 -4.59 -32.59 -3.44
N PRO A 493 -5.59 -31.98 -4.11
CA PRO A 493 -6.99 -32.10 -3.74
C PRO A 493 -7.53 -33.52 -3.90
N THR A 494 -7.03 -34.26 -4.88
CA THR A 494 -7.42 -35.64 -5.21
C THR A 494 -6.68 -36.69 -4.39
N VAL A 495 -5.64 -36.31 -3.63
CA VAL A 495 -4.84 -37.24 -2.85
C VAL A 495 -5.58 -37.67 -1.57
N PRO A 496 -5.60 -38.98 -1.25
CA PRO A 496 -6.20 -39.45 -0.01
C PRO A 496 -5.61 -38.80 1.25
N MET A 497 -6.48 -38.50 2.22
CA MET A 497 -6.13 -37.75 3.43
C MET A 497 -4.96 -38.34 4.24
N HIS A 498 -4.80 -39.67 4.25
CA HIS A 498 -3.71 -40.31 5.00
C HIS A 498 -2.32 -39.96 4.43
N TRP A 499 -2.20 -39.73 3.11
CA TRP A 499 -0.96 -39.29 2.49
C TRP A 499 -0.64 -37.83 2.81
N ILE A 500 -1.66 -36.96 2.90
CA ILE A 500 -1.50 -35.57 3.37
C ILE A 500 -1.01 -35.56 4.82
N ARG A 501 -1.63 -36.36 5.68
CA ARG A 501 -1.21 -36.52 7.09
C ARG A 501 0.22 -37.08 7.22
N HIS A 502 0.64 -37.92 6.29
CA HIS A 502 2.01 -38.42 6.24
C HIS A 502 3.02 -37.28 6.00
N LEU A 503 2.74 -36.37 5.05
CA LEU A 503 3.57 -35.19 4.83
C LEU A 503 3.56 -34.22 6.03
N MET A 504 2.43 -34.10 6.71
CA MET A 504 2.28 -33.26 7.89
C MET A 504 3.15 -33.66 9.08
N ASN A 505 3.64 -34.90 9.13
CA ASN A 505 4.49 -35.39 10.22
C ASN A 505 5.95 -34.90 10.11
N ASN A 506 6.29 -34.15 9.06
CA ASN A 506 7.61 -33.59 8.89
C ASN A 506 7.87 -32.38 9.79
N GLN A 507 9.15 -31.97 9.87
CA GLN A 507 9.62 -30.88 10.71
C GLN A 507 9.29 -29.52 10.10
N ILE A 508 8.87 -28.57 10.94
CA ILE A 508 8.83 -27.15 10.60
C ILE A 508 10.16 -26.55 11.02
N VAL A 509 10.85 -25.91 10.07
CA VAL A 509 12.15 -25.26 10.28
C VAL A 509 12.00 -23.75 10.12
N THR A 510 12.87 -23.00 10.80
CA THR A 510 12.92 -21.53 10.69
C THR A 510 14.22 -21.12 10.03
N PHE A 511 14.13 -20.23 9.04
CA PHE A 511 15.24 -19.55 8.40
C PHE A 511 15.28 -18.10 8.87
N ASN A 512 16.47 -17.62 9.20
CA ASN A 512 16.70 -16.20 9.46
C ASN A 512 16.62 -15.41 8.15
N PRO A 513 16.31 -14.10 8.20
CA PRO A 513 16.51 -13.20 7.06
C PRO A 513 17.88 -13.40 6.41
N GLU A 514 17.93 -13.29 5.08
CA GLU A 514 19.11 -13.51 4.22
C GLU A 514 19.64 -14.95 4.17
N ALA A 515 19.11 -15.89 4.95
CA ALA A 515 19.53 -17.29 4.89
C ALA A 515 19.08 -17.97 3.59
N LEU A 516 19.93 -18.82 3.02
CA LEU A 516 19.56 -19.63 1.86
C LEU A 516 18.71 -20.83 2.30
N LEU A 517 17.53 -20.98 1.69
CA LEU A 517 16.71 -22.17 1.78
C LEU A 517 17.31 -23.28 0.90
N ILE A 518 17.68 -22.92 -0.33
CA ILE A 518 18.33 -23.81 -1.31
C ILE A 518 19.38 -23.00 -2.07
N LYS A 519 20.55 -23.58 -2.29
CA LYS A 519 21.65 -22.95 -3.06
C LYS A 519 21.63 -23.43 -4.51
N GLU A 520 21.86 -22.51 -5.45
CA GLU A 520 22.03 -22.83 -6.87
C GLU A 520 23.17 -23.85 -7.07
N GLY A 521 22.95 -24.82 -7.96
CA GLY A 521 23.90 -25.89 -8.28
C GLY A 521 24.01 -26.99 -7.21
N GLN A 522 23.27 -26.90 -6.10
CA GLN A 522 23.21 -27.96 -5.10
C GLN A 522 22.10 -28.96 -5.42
N ALA A 523 22.37 -30.27 -5.26
CA ALA A 523 21.33 -31.28 -5.30
C ALA A 523 20.30 -31.02 -4.20
N ALA A 524 19.02 -30.87 -4.57
CA ALA A 524 17.97 -30.62 -3.59
C ALA A 524 17.74 -31.87 -2.73
N SER A 525 18.13 -31.79 -1.45
CA SER A 525 17.87 -32.84 -0.45
C SER A 525 16.47 -32.79 0.12
N ASP A 526 15.83 -31.62 0.05
CA ASP A 526 14.57 -31.31 0.71
C ASP A 526 13.70 -30.42 -0.18
N VAL A 527 12.39 -30.54 0.03
CA VAL A 527 11.36 -29.65 -0.49
C VAL A 527 10.86 -28.81 0.69
N PHE A 528 10.72 -27.50 0.50
CA PHE A 528 10.20 -26.61 1.52
C PHE A 528 8.84 -26.06 1.11
N LEU A 529 7.84 -26.18 1.97
CA LEU A 529 6.58 -25.46 1.84
C LEU A 529 6.59 -24.28 2.81
N ILE A 530 6.64 -23.05 2.29
CA ILE A 530 6.63 -21.83 3.11
C ILE A 530 5.27 -21.73 3.83
N LEU A 531 5.30 -21.59 5.15
CA LEU A 531 4.12 -21.50 6.02
C LEU A 531 3.88 -20.08 6.53
N SER A 532 4.96 -19.33 6.71
CA SER A 532 4.94 -17.93 7.15
C SER A 532 6.20 -17.21 6.68
N GLY A 533 6.09 -15.92 6.45
CA GLY A 533 7.16 -15.06 5.95
C GLY A 533 7.29 -15.04 4.42
N SER A 534 8.39 -14.48 3.96
CA SER A 534 8.70 -14.19 2.57
C SER A 534 10.12 -14.63 2.20
N ALA A 535 10.27 -15.21 1.00
CA ALA A 535 11.56 -15.58 0.42
C ALA A 535 11.64 -15.03 -1.01
N GLU A 536 12.83 -14.99 -1.58
CA GLU A 536 13.04 -14.69 -3.00
C GLU A 536 13.72 -15.85 -3.72
N MET A 537 13.36 -16.02 -4.99
CA MET A 537 14.02 -16.91 -5.93
C MET A 537 14.93 -16.10 -6.84
N LEU A 538 16.23 -16.36 -6.77
CA LEU A 538 17.29 -15.70 -7.53
C LEU A 538 17.72 -16.61 -8.70
N SER A 539 17.59 -16.11 -9.93
CA SER A 539 18.02 -16.82 -11.14
C SER A 539 19.01 -15.98 -11.93
N ALA A 540 20.16 -16.57 -12.32
CA ALA A 540 21.14 -15.93 -13.18
C ALA A 540 20.60 -15.63 -14.61
N ARG A 541 19.47 -16.24 -14.99
CA ARG A 541 18.83 -16.07 -16.31
C ARG A 541 17.72 -15.02 -16.32
N ALA A 542 17.27 -14.56 -15.16
CA ALA A 542 16.19 -13.58 -15.02
C ALA A 542 16.74 -12.21 -14.61
N ASN A 543 16.15 -11.13 -15.14
CA ASN A 543 16.43 -9.77 -14.68
C ASN A 543 15.69 -9.51 -13.35
N GLY A 544 16.17 -10.08 -12.25
CA GLY A 544 15.63 -9.86 -10.89
C GLY A 544 15.26 -11.14 -10.14
N GLY A 545 14.96 -10.99 -8.85
CA GLY A 545 14.47 -12.06 -7.97
C GLY A 545 12.94 -12.08 -7.89
N TYR A 546 12.35 -13.25 -7.70
CA TYR A 546 10.89 -13.43 -7.55
C TYR A 546 10.52 -13.63 -6.09
N VAL A 547 9.60 -12.84 -5.54
CA VAL A 547 9.15 -12.99 -4.15
C VAL A 547 8.15 -14.14 -4.03
N LEU A 548 8.35 -14.99 -3.03
CA LEU A 548 7.56 -16.15 -2.66
C LEU A 548 6.99 -15.94 -1.26
N PHE A 549 5.69 -16.19 -1.11
CA PHE A 549 4.97 -16.06 0.17
C PHE A 549 4.50 -17.43 0.69
N GLY A 550 3.82 -17.42 1.85
CA GLY A 550 3.11 -18.56 2.41
C GLY A 550 2.29 -19.33 1.36
N GLY A 551 2.41 -20.66 1.39
CA GLY A 551 1.83 -21.57 0.40
C GLY A 551 2.75 -21.88 -0.78
N SER A 552 3.92 -21.27 -0.91
CA SER A 552 4.86 -21.61 -2.01
C SER A 552 5.68 -22.87 -1.70
N MET A 553 5.76 -23.80 -2.67
CA MET A 553 6.68 -24.94 -2.62
C MET A 553 8.01 -24.61 -3.31
N VAL A 554 9.12 -24.97 -2.67
CA VAL A 554 10.49 -24.65 -3.09
C VAL A 554 11.31 -25.94 -3.19
N GLY A 555 12.05 -26.12 -4.29
CA GLY A 555 12.91 -27.29 -4.51
C GLY A 555 12.19 -28.55 -4.99
N GLU A 556 10.87 -28.49 -5.22
CA GLU A 556 10.04 -29.64 -5.59
C GLU A 556 10.56 -30.40 -6.82
N MET A 557 10.94 -29.66 -7.87
CA MET A 557 11.38 -30.22 -9.14
C MET A 557 12.73 -30.91 -9.03
N SER A 558 13.70 -30.22 -8.43
CA SER A 558 15.04 -30.74 -8.21
C SER A 558 15.02 -31.97 -7.32
N ALA A 559 14.16 -31.98 -6.29
CA ALA A 559 13.97 -33.16 -5.44
C ALA A 559 13.33 -34.33 -6.21
N LEU A 560 12.28 -34.07 -7.00
CA LEU A 560 11.56 -35.09 -7.75
C LEU A 560 12.42 -35.75 -8.84
N LEU A 561 13.15 -34.93 -9.62
CA LEU A 561 14.02 -35.37 -10.71
C LEU A 561 15.40 -35.85 -10.23
N GLY A 562 15.81 -35.48 -9.03
CA GLY A 562 17.15 -35.75 -8.53
C GLY A 562 18.24 -34.93 -9.18
N THR A 563 17.90 -33.72 -9.63
CA THR A 563 18.84 -32.78 -10.26
C THR A 563 19.31 -31.73 -9.26
N SER A 564 20.30 -30.94 -9.67
CA SER A 564 20.69 -29.75 -8.92
C SER A 564 19.67 -28.63 -9.10
N ALA A 565 19.53 -27.77 -8.09
CA ALA A 565 18.71 -26.57 -8.19
C ALA A 565 19.28 -25.61 -9.25
N GLU A 566 18.41 -25.10 -10.12
CA GLU A 566 18.76 -24.13 -11.16
C GLU A 566 18.73 -22.69 -10.61
N GLU A 567 18.02 -22.48 -9.50
CA GLU A 567 17.88 -21.21 -8.81
C GLU A 567 18.35 -21.29 -7.35
N ALA A 568 18.76 -20.16 -6.80
CA ALA A 568 18.95 -20.00 -5.36
C ALA A 568 17.68 -19.42 -4.73
N TYR A 569 17.37 -19.84 -3.50
CA TYR A 569 16.23 -19.35 -2.74
C TYR A 569 16.73 -18.76 -1.44
N ARG A 570 16.42 -17.49 -1.18
CA ARG A 570 16.91 -16.73 -0.02
C ARG A 570 15.74 -16.19 0.79
N ALA A 571 15.79 -16.28 2.11
CA ALA A 571 14.80 -15.68 2.98
C ALA A 571 14.90 -14.15 2.93
N ILE A 572 13.78 -13.44 2.74
CA ILE A 572 13.69 -11.98 2.87
C ILE A 572 13.45 -11.63 4.33
N SER A 573 12.52 -12.34 4.95
CA SER A 573 12.14 -12.20 6.36
C SER A 573 12.44 -13.49 7.14
N PHE A 574 11.99 -13.57 8.40
CA PHE A 574 11.94 -14.87 9.05
C PHE A 574 10.98 -15.79 8.30
N VAL A 575 11.49 -16.90 7.77
CA VAL A 575 10.68 -17.87 7.03
C VAL A 575 10.49 -19.11 7.88
N GLN A 576 9.24 -19.50 8.13
CA GLN A 576 8.90 -20.79 8.73
C GLN A 576 8.36 -21.70 7.63
N ALA A 577 8.97 -22.87 7.45
CA ALA A 577 8.64 -23.77 6.36
C ALA A 577 8.53 -25.23 6.82
N LEU A 578 7.55 -25.96 6.27
CA LEU A 578 7.50 -27.42 6.39
C LEU A 578 8.59 -28.01 5.49
N ARG A 579 9.55 -28.70 6.09
CA ARG A 579 10.65 -29.37 5.40
C ARG A 579 10.25 -30.81 5.07
N VAL A 580 10.05 -31.14 3.80
CA VAL A 580 9.77 -32.50 3.35
C VAL A 580 11.03 -33.09 2.69
N PRO A 581 11.66 -34.11 3.29
CA PRO A 581 12.80 -34.79 2.69
C PRO A 581 12.49 -35.33 1.28
N ARG A 582 13.46 -35.25 0.38
CA ARG A 582 13.32 -35.67 -1.03
C ARG A 582 12.73 -37.06 -1.18
N ASP A 583 13.19 -38.04 -0.40
CA ASP A 583 12.75 -39.43 -0.52
C ASP A 583 11.26 -39.58 -0.17
N ILE A 584 10.79 -38.86 0.85
CA ILE A 584 9.39 -38.83 1.27
C ILE A 584 8.54 -38.15 0.18
N TYR A 585 8.98 -37.00 -0.33
CA TYR A 585 8.24 -36.30 -1.39
C TYR A 585 8.14 -37.12 -2.68
N ARG A 586 9.24 -37.77 -3.08
CA ARG A 586 9.27 -38.60 -4.28
C ARG A 586 8.37 -39.83 -4.14
N ASP A 587 8.41 -40.54 -3.02
CA ASP A 587 7.52 -41.68 -2.76
C ASP A 587 6.04 -41.25 -2.77
N PHE A 588 5.72 -40.12 -2.13
CA PHE A 588 4.39 -39.51 -2.16
C PHE A 588 3.92 -39.22 -3.59
N ALA A 589 4.75 -38.55 -4.42
CA ALA A 589 4.39 -38.18 -5.78
C ALA A 589 4.20 -39.39 -6.70
N VAL A 590 5.01 -40.43 -6.54
CA VAL A 590 4.91 -41.67 -7.34
C VAL A 590 3.66 -42.47 -6.97
N ARG A 591 3.41 -42.71 -5.68
CA ARG A 591 2.25 -43.51 -5.21
C ARG A 591 0.92 -42.87 -5.54
N ASN A 592 0.88 -41.54 -5.64
CA ASN A 592 -0.33 -40.79 -5.98
C ASN A 592 -0.42 -40.42 -7.48
N SER A 593 0.45 -40.96 -8.34
CA SER A 593 0.45 -40.70 -9.79
C SER A 593 0.62 -39.22 -10.18
N LEU A 594 1.25 -38.41 -9.32
CA LEU A 594 1.45 -36.98 -9.53
C LEU A 594 2.71 -36.66 -10.34
N TYR A 595 3.67 -37.60 -10.41
CA TYR A 595 4.99 -37.40 -11.00
C TYR A 595 4.93 -36.77 -12.41
N ARG A 596 4.14 -37.35 -13.32
CA ARG A 596 4.07 -36.85 -14.71
C ARG A 596 3.44 -35.45 -14.78
N GLY A 597 2.38 -35.21 -14.02
CA GLY A 597 1.68 -33.92 -14.01
C GLY A 597 2.60 -32.79 -13.55
N ILE A 598 3.31 -32.99 -12.42
CA ILE A 598 4.24 -32.01 -11.86
C ILE A 598 5.37 -31.68 -12.85
N VAL A 599 5.93 -32.70 -13.53
CA VAL A 599 7.00 -32.49 -14.50
C VAL A 599 6.51 -31.77 -15.76
N GLN A 600 5.31 -32.07 -16.24
CA GLN A 600 4.75 -31.46 -17.46
C GLN A 600 4.35 -30.00 -17.26
N SER A 601 3.75 -29.65 -16.11
CA SER A 601 3.32 -28.27 -15.84
C SER A 601 4.48 -27.31 -15.57
N ARG A 602 5.69 -27.81 -15.28
CA ARG A 602 6.85 -26.97 -14.96
C ARG A 602 7.17 -25.95 -16.05
N GLN A 603 7.31 -26.39 -17.30
CA GLN A 603 7.69 -25.49 -18.39
C GLN A 603 6.67 -24.36 -18.57
N GLU A 604 5.40 -24.65 -18.39
CA GLU A 604 4.31 -23.67 -18.51
C GLU A 604 4.29 -22.70 -17.31
N CYS A 605 4.51 -23.22 -16.10
CA CYS A 605 4.67 -22.39 -14.90
C CYS A 605 5.87 -21.45 -15.02
N ASP A 606 7.01 -21.92 -15.54
CA ASP A 606 8.22 -21.11 -15.73
C ASP A 606 7.97 -19.99 -16.75
N VAL A 607 7.21 -20.28 -17.82
CA VAL A 607 6.79 -19.26 -18.79
C VAL A 607 5.92 -18.20 -18.13
N LEU A 608 4.89 -18.58 -17.38
CA LEU A 608 4.04 -17.60 -16.68
C LEU A 608 4.85 -16.79 -15.67
N ARG A 609 5.69 -17.44 -14.87
CA ARG A 609 6.52 -16.79 -13.85
C ARG A 609 7.52 -15.80 -14.44
N SER A 610 8.05 -16.08 -15.64
CA SER A 610 8.96 -15.17 -16.35
C SER A 610 8.26 -13.91 -16.88
N ASN A 611 6.93 -13.89 -16.93
CA ASN A 611 6.16 -12.73 -17.34
C ASN A 611 5.97 -11.76 -16.16
N SER A 612 6.18 -10.46 -16.40
CA SER A 612 6.10 -9.42 -15.36
C SER A 612 4.75 -9.37 -14.63
N LEU A 613 3.66 -9.80 -15.27
CA LEU A 613 2.33 -9.88 -14.64
C LEU A 613 2.30 -10.86 -13.46
N PHE A 614 2.96 -12.00 -13.57
CA PHE A 614 2.90 -13.09 -12.59
C PHE A 614 4.19 -13.30 -11.80
N ALA A 615 5.24 -12.52 -12.11
CA ALA A 615 6.53 -12.60 -11.44
C ALA A 615 6.49 -12.28 -9.93
N GLU A 616 5.56 -11.41 -9.51
CA GLU A 616 5.48 -10.94 -8.13
C GLU A 616 4.05 -11.09 -7.62
N GLY A 617 3.89 -11.40 -6.34
CA GLY A 617 2.58 -11.48 -5.68
C GLY A 617 1.83 -12.79 -5.91
N VAL A 618 2.10 -13.52 -7.00
CA VAL A 618 1.36 -14.72 -7.40
C VAL A 618 1.96 -16.00 -6.80
N SER A 619 1.18 -16.70 -5.97
CA SER A 619 1.60 -17.97 -5.39
C SER A 619 1.73 -19.09 -6.43
N GLY A 620 2.52 -20.13 -6.09
CA GLY A 620 2.67 -21.32 -6.94
C GLY A 620 1.35 -22.05 -7.21
N LEU A 621 0.44 -22.05 -6.23
CA LEU A 621 -0.91 -22.61 -6.37
C LEU A 621 -1.70 -21.88 -7.46
N THR A 622 -1.71 -20.55 -7.42
CA THR A 622 -2.38 -19.70 -8.40
C THR A 622 -1.79 -19.86 -9.80
N LEU A 623 -0.45 -19.94 -9.92
CA LEU A 623 0.21 -20.21 -11.20
C LEU A 623 -0.24 -21.55 -11.81
N ASN A 624 -0.33 -22.62 -11.01
CA ASN A 624 -0.77 -23.92 -11.52
C ASN A 624 -2.23 -23.86 -12.02
N ARG A 625 -3.12 -23.18 -11.28
CA ARG A 625 -4.51 -22.93 -11.73
C ARG A 625 -4.56 -22.19 -13.06
N LEU A 626 -3.73 -21.16 -13.23
CA LEU A 626 -3.63 -20.40 -14.49
C LEU A 626 -3.13 -21.27 -15.64
N VAL A 627 -2.09 -22.08 -15.41
CA VAL A 627 -1.56 -23.02 -16.42
C VAL A 627 -2.64 -24.01 -16.87
N GLN A 628 -3.40 -24.59 -15.94
CA GLN A 628 -4.48 -25.53 -16.27
C GLN A 628 -5.60 -24.89 -17.11
N ALA A 629 -5.82 -23.59 -16.95
CA ALA A 629 -6.80 -22.82 -17.72
C ALA A 629 -6.24 -22.24 -19.03
N ALA A 630 -4.91 -22.27 -19.23
CA ALA A 630 -4.26 -21.65 -20.38
C ALA A 630 -4.49 -22.44 -21.67
N GLN A 631 -4.68 -21.72 -22.77
CA GLN A 631 -4.75 -22.30 -24.10
C GLN A 631 -3.55 -21.86 -24.94
N VAL A 632 -2.90 -22.81 -25.60
CA VAL A 632 -1.82 -22.50 -26.55
C VAL A 632 -2.43 -22.12 -27.89
N GLN A 633 -2.14 -20.90 -28.36
CA GLN A 633 -2.52 -20.43 -29.69
C GLN A 633 -1.27 -20.17 -30.54
N THR A 634 -1.41 -20.33 -31.85
CA THR A 634 -0.34 -20.05 -32.82
C THR A 634 -0.86 -19.12 -33.89
N PHE A 635 -0.09 -18.08 -34.19
CA PHE A 635 -0.40 -17.08 -35.20
C PHE A 635 0.67 -17.13 -36.29
N ASP A 636 0.22 -17.06 -37.55
CA ASP A 636 1.13 -17.01 -38.69
C ASP A 636 1.68 -15.60 -38.92
N ALA A 637 2.81 -15.50 -39.60
CA ALA A 637 3.39 -14.21 -39.97
C ALA A 637 2.40 -13.39 -40.81
N ALA A 638 2.35 -12.09 -40.56
CA ALA A 638 1.42 -11.12 -41.14
C ALA A 638 -0.07 -11.35 -40.83
N SER A 639 -0.41 -12.31 -39.97
CA SER A 639 -1.77 -12.40 -39.44
C SER A 639 -2.09 -11.21 -38.55
N GLU A 640 -3.37 -10.83 -38.53
CA GLU A 640 -3.87 -9.69 -37.77
C GLU A 640 -5.05 -10.12 -36.91
N CYS A 641 -5.14 -9.57 -35.71
CA CYS A 641 -6.31 -9.70 -34.85
C CYS A 641 -6.51 -8.43 -34.02
N GLU A 642 -7.72 -8.26 -33.51
CA GLU A 642 -7.98 -7.25 -32.49
C GLU A 642 -7.47 -7.76 -31.13
N PRO A 643 -7.03 -6.87 -30.22
CA PRO A 643 -6.76 -7.25 -28.84
C PRO A 643 -7.97 -7.97 -28.23
N PRO A 644 -7.80 -9.19 -27.71
CA PRO A 644 -8.93 -9.96 -27.21
C PRO A 644 -9.55 -9.31 -25.96
N GLU A 645 -10.88 -9.35 -25.89
CA GLU A 645 -11.64 -8.77 -24.77
C GLU A 645 -11.78 -9.73 -23.58
N ALA A 646 -11.86 -11.04 -23.84
CA ALA A 646 -12.08 -12.06 -22.82
C ALA A 646 -10.83 -12.88 -22.47
N MET A 647 -9.72 -12.65 -23.17
CA MET A 647 -8.48 -13.40 -23.01
C MET A 647 -7.29 -12.46 -22.85
N LEU A 648 -6.31 -12.90 -22.07
CA LEU A 648 -4.98 -12.31 -21.98
C LEU A 648 -4.00 -13.17 -22.77
N LEU A 649 -3.41 -12.62 -23.83
CA LEU A 649 -2.39 -13.27 -24.62
C LEU A 649 -1.00 -12.92 -24.09
N LEU A 650 -0.21 -13.93 -23.77
CA LEU A 650 1.20 -13.83 -23.44
C LEU A 650 2.03 -14.34 -24.60
N ILE A 651 2.89 -13.51 -25.18
CA ILE A 651 3.77 -13.92 -26.27
C ILE A 651 4.90 -14.77 -25.70
N HIS A 652 4.94 -16.04 -26.08
CA HIS A 652 5.98 -16.97 -25.65
C HIS A 652 7.16 -17.01 -26.62
N THR A 653 6.87 -17.07 -27.93
CA THR A 653 7.87 -16.97 -29.00
C THR A 653 7.35 -16.11 -30.13
N GLY A 654 8.25 -15.49 -30.87
CA GLY A 654 7.93 -14.57 -31.97
C GLY A 654 7.67 -13.14 -31.48
N SER A 655 7.08 -12.33 -32.35
CA SER A 655 6.80 -10.92 -32.07
C SER A 655 5.60 -10.40 -32.86
N ALA A 656 4.98 -9.35 -32.33
CA ALA A 656 3.85 -8.64 -32.95
C ALA A 656 4.00 -7.12 -32.79
N LEU A 657 3.31 -6.36 -33.62
CA LEU A 657 3.12 -4.92 -33.45
C LEU A 657 1.70 -4.67 -32.94
N LEU A 658 1.58 -3.95 -31.83
CA LEU A 658 0.34 -3.37 -31.38
C LEU A 658 0.22 -1.97 -31.98
N GLU A 659 -0.55 -1.86 -33.05
CA GLU A 659 -0.92 -0.60 -33.69
C GLU A 659 -2.05 0.04 -32.87
N LYS A 660 -1.83 1.25 -32.36
CA LYS A 660 -2.75 1.95 -31.46
C LYS A 660 -3.66 2.90 -32.24
N PRO A 661 -4.79 3.35 -31.64
CA PRO A 661 -5.72 4.25 -32.32
C PRO A 661 -5.12 5.61 -32.71
N ASP A 662 -4.08 6.05 -32.00
CA ASP A 662 -3.35 7.30 -32.26
C ASP A 662 -2.34 7.20 -33.43
N GLY A 663 -2.23 6.02 -34.05
CA GLY A 663 -1.30 5.74 -35.14
C GLY A 663 0.11 5.35 -34.68
N SER A 664 0.40 5.38 -33.37
CA SER A 664 1.64 4.83 -32.82
C SER A 664 1.62 3.30 -32.81
N ALA A 665 2.80 2.67 -32.79
CA ALA A 665 2.92 1.23 -32.72
C ALA A 665 3.91 0.80 -31.62
N GLU A 666 3.56 -0.24 -30.87
CA GLU A 666 4.41 -0.87 -29.86
C GLU A 666 4.85 -2.25 -30.34
N LEU A 667 6.14 -2.57 -30.22
CA LEU A 667 6.64 -3.92 -30.45
C LEU A 667 6.37 -4.80 -29.23
N LEU A 668 5.54 -5.82 -29.42
CA LEU A 668 5.32 -6.91 -28.47
C LEU A 668 6.27 -8.06 -28.79
N ALA A 669 7.27 -8.29 -27.93
CA ALA A 669 8.24 -9.37 -28.06
C ALA A 669 7.87 -10.57 -27.16
N ALA A 670 8.68 -11.62 -27.16
CA ALA A 670 8.57 -12.69 -26.18
C ALA A 670 8.61 -12.11 -24.74
N GLY A 671 7.68 -12.55 -23.90
CA GLY A 671 7.44 -12.00 -22.56
C GLY A 671 6.46 -10.83 -22.51
N SER A 672 6.10 -10.22 -23.65
CA SER A 672 5.05 -9.20 -23.70
C SER A 672 3.65 -9.82 -23.55
N HIS A 673 2.70 -9.01 -23.09
CA HIS A 673 1.30 -9.40 -22.98
C HIS A 673 0.37 -8.39 -23.68
N VAL A 674 -0.79 -8.87 -24.12
CA VAL A 674 -1.86 -8.07 -24.73
C VAL A 674 -3.21 -8.73 -24.50
N GLY A 675 -4.25 -7.92 -24.36
CA GLY A 675 -5.56 -8.32 -23.85
C GLY A 675 -6.02 -7.24 -22.87
N LEU A 676 -7.32 -6.95 -22.83
CA LEU A 676 -7.79 -5.72 -22.18
C LEU A 676 -7.65 -5.75 -20.65
N GLY A 677 -7.34 -4.58 -20.09
CA GLY A 677 -7.61 -4.20 -18.71
C GLY A 677 -7.82 -2.68 -18.67
N PRO A 678 -8.40 -2.07 -17.63
CA PRO A 678 -9.50 -2.53 -16.77
C PRO A 678 -10.80 -2.74 -17.57
N LEU A 679 -11.74 -3.54 -17.03
CA LEU A 679 -12.97 -4.03 -17.69
C LEU A 679 -13.91 -2.95 -18.30
N SER A 680 -13.63 -1.66 -18.09
CA SER A 680 -14.45 -0.52 -18.51
C SER A 680 -13.75 0.49 -19.43
N GLY A 681 -12.43 0.40 -19.64
CA GLY A 681 -11.70 1.40 -20.43
C GLY A 681 -12.00 1.33 -21.92
N THR A 682 -12.09 2.46 -22.63
CA THR A 682 -12.40 2.50 -24.08
C THR A 682 -11.26 3.01 -24.96
N ALA A 683 -10.17 3.49 -24.37
CA ALA A 683 -9.05 4.13 -25.09
C ALA A 683 -8.28 3.18 -26.03
N HIS A 684 -8.44 1.87 -25.84
CA HIS A 684 -7.86 0.85 -26.71
C HIS A 684 -8.67 0.60 -28.00
N ARG A 685 -9.92 1.07 -28.09
CA ARG A 685 -10.82 0.74 -29.21
C ARG A 685 -10.23 1.22 -30.52
N GLY A 686 -10.10 0.30 -31.49
CA GLY A 686 -9.43 0.55 -32.78
C GLY A 686 -7.97 0.11 -32.84
N ALA A 687 -7.40 -0.39 -31.73
CA ALA A 687 -6.08 -1.01 -31.75
C ALA A 687 -6.09 -2.35 -32.51
N ARG A 688 -4.96 -2.69 -33.15
CA ARG A 688 -4.77 -3.95 -33.87
C ARG A 688 -3.43 -4.58 -33.54
N ILE A 689 -3.40 -5.91 -33.53
CA ILE A 689 -2.19 -6.69 -33.36
C ILE A 689 -1.83 -7.28 -34.71
N ARG A 690 -0.60 -7.02 -35.16
CA ARG A 690 -0.04 -7.57 -36.39
C ARG A 690 1.19 -8.42 -36.09
N PHE A 691 1.11 -9.72 -36.35
CA PHE A 691 2.22 -10.63 -36.09
C PHE A 691 3.32 -10.49 -37.14
N ARG A 692 4.56 -10.26 -36.72
CA ARG A 692 5.70 -10.04 -37.65
C ARG A 692 6.30 -11.35 -38.13
N GLU A 693 6.16 -12.39 -37.34
CA GLU A 693 6.68 -13.75 -37.56
C GLU A 693 5.69 -14.75 -36.96
N ARG A 694 5.94 -16.05 -37.18
CA ARG A 694 5.12 -17.09 -36.56
C ARG A 694 5.27 -17.00 -35.04
N ALA A 695 4.18 -16.73 -34.34
CA ALA A 695 4.17 -16.52 -32.89
C ALA A 695 3.39 -17.61 -32.18
N LYS A 696 3.87 -18.01 -31.01
CA LYS A 696 3.15 -18.89 -30.08
C LYS A 696 2.77 -18.07 -28.86
N THR A 697 1.51 -18.12 -28.47
CA THR A 697 0.99 -17.39 -27.31
C THR A 697 0.31 -18.32 -26.32
N TYR A 698 0.40 -17.99 -25.04
CA TYR A 698 -0.49 -18.55 -24.01
C TYR A 698 -1.67 -17.60 -23.84
N ALA A 699 -2.87 -18.09 -24.12
CA ALA A 699 -4.11 -17.37 -23.95
C ALA A 699 -4.76 -17.79 -22.63
N LEU A 700 -4.82 -16.86 -21.67
CA LEU A 700 -5.42 -17.06 -20.35
C LEU A 700 -6.81 -16.41 -20.31
N PRO A 701 -7.83 -17.03 -19.69
CA PRO A 701 -9.10 -16.37 -19.43
C PRO A 701 -8.89 -15.08 -18.60
N LEU A 702 -9.34 -13.94 -19.13
CA LEU A 702 -9.15 -12.65 -18.46
C LEU A 702 -9.92 -12.58 -17.14
N GLU A 703 -11.09 -13.22 -17.05
CA GLU A 703 -11.85 -13.32 -15.80
C GLU A 703 -11.01 -13.97 -14.69
N LEU A 704 -10.27 -15.04 -15.01
CA LEU A 704 -9.42 -15.74 -14.05
C LEU A 704 -8.17 -14.92 -13.73
N ALA A 705 -7.41 -14.50 -14.74
CA ALA A 705 -6.15 -13.76 -14.52
C ALA A 705 -6.40 -12.37 -13.90
N GLY A 706 -7.44 -11.66 -14.37
CA GLY A 706 -7.84 -10.34 -13.91
C GLY A 706 -8.65 -10.33 -12.60
N SER A 707 -9.04 -11.50 -12.07
CA SER A 707 -9.57 -11.60 -10.69
C SER A 707 -8.48 -11.40 -9.64
N LEU A 708 -7.22 -11.67 -9.99
CA LEU A 708 -6.07 -11.51 -9.10
C LEU A 708 -5.73 -10.02 -8.97
N PRO A 709 -5.78 -9.43 -7.76
CA PRO A 709 -5.52 -8.00 -7.56
C PRO A 709 -4.18 -7.54 -8.14
N VAL A 710 -3.10 -8.30 -7.91
CA VAL A 710 -1.76 -7.97 -8.43
C VAL A 710 -1.68 -7.94 -9.95
N VAL A 711 -2.32 -8.89 -10.63
CA VAL A 711 -2.32 -8.94 -12.09
C VAL A 711 -3.16 -7.80 -12.64
N ARG A 712 -4.34 -7.56 -12.06
CA ARG A 712 -5.19 -6.43 -12.42
C ARG A 712 -4.48 -5.10 -12.26
N TRP A 713 -3.75 -4.90 -11.15
CA TRP A 713 -2.98 -3.68 -10.91
C TRP A 713 -1.91 -3.44 -11.99
N LYS A 714 -1.16 -4.48 -12.36
CA LYS A 714 -0.16 -4.41 -13.44
C LYS A 714 -0.77 -4.25 -14.83
N LEU A 715 -1.97 -4.78 -15.06
CA LEU A 715 -2.75 -4.53 -16.28
C LEU A 715 -3.20 -3.07 -16.37
N ILE A 716 -3.62 -2.45 -15.26
CA ILE A 716 -3.92 -1.01 -15.20
C ILE A 716 -2.66 -0.21 -15.53
N GLU A 717 -1.52 -0.51 -14.89
CA GLU A 717 -0.25 0.15 -15.20
C GLU A 717 0.08 0.07 -16.70
N THR A 718 -0.01 -1.13 -17.28
CA THR A 718 0.30 -1.35 -18.70
C THR A 718 -0.70 -0.64 -19.62
N TYR A 719 -2.00 -0.72 -19.33
CA TYR A 719 -3.03 -0.04 -20.09
C TYR A 719 -2.83 1.48 -20.09
N ARG A 720 -2.56 2.04 -18.91
CA ARG A 720 -2.29 3.46 -18.76
C ARG A 720 -1.08 3.91 -19.57
N ARG A 721 0.03 3.19 -19.41
CA ARG A 721 1.26 3.45 -20.16
C ARG A 721 1.10 3.25 -21.67
N ARG A 722 0.11 2.47 -22.14
CA ARG A 722 -0.12 2.25 -23.56
C ARG A 722 -0.95 3.34 -24.21
N TYR A 723 -2.01 3.79 -23.53
CA TYR A 723 -3.10 4.53 -24.16
C TYR A 723 -3.36 5.92 -23.58
N LEU A 724 -2.78 6.22 -22.42
CA LEU A 724 -3.37 7.17 -21.48
C LEU A 724 -2.33 8.14 -20.90
N ASP A 725 -1.13 7.67 -20.59
CA ASP A 725 -0.03 8.46 -20.04
C ASP A 725 1.07 8.77 -21.09
N VAL A 726 0.77 8.60 -22.40
CA VAL A 726 1.76 8.62 -23.52
C VAL A 726 1.89 9.97 -24.23
N TYR A 727 1.07 10.96 -23.89
CA TYR A 727 1.12 12.27 -24.55
C TYR A 727 2.02 13.22 -23.80
#